data_AF-A0A370PXF9-F1
#
_entry.id   AF-A0A370PXF9-F1
#
_cell.length_a   1.000
_cell.length_b   1.000
_cell.length_c   1.000
_cell.angle_alpha   90.00
_cell.angle_beta   90.00
_cell.angle_gamma   90.00
#
_symmetry.space_group_name_H-M   'P 1'
#
loop_
_entity.id
_entity.type
_entity.pdbx_description
1 polymer ?
#
loop_
_entity_poly.entity_id
_entity_poly.type
_entity_poly.pdbx_seq_one_letter_code
_entity_poly.pdbx_strand_id
1 'polypeptide(L)'
;MSLYSHLGVLSRRRALRSLHVSPSLCRHVSIDVNTRASYTEPTPSHLVRFALTGTTKPAHNDVSNPELDKHLSDIFLGDWPLASLPPPFWSSSGRQPRSPDEIGSFKALKHDVRNLRHLQVFIERSVNEAEGGLLLQTQSCALLAQALNRCQRKNSYGEILSALNAIITRLEKLGVPRTDNIYFLGMYYAALSLSVPALERFLDGYLSVSLWPMDILASKSLVNALLNALHYLRFREVSIDTNAILEIIEGGKQRRKKNLHDLLSWGDSAGPTTHRGHYLRLLARLKSEDLLSEVWRQTMWRLSPNTPPEMYQCMYTCIVTLMESGDVLRATDYLQEVSERSQGILPGISEFKDVNTLLESEVLGPLLPRMAGEKEYLKLLEAQLIQIENKMGLSWDSEGLYHINISDPHSIISETPLFNIDGDSTGYESTARLIAEIKALGCSRSVTDLGKIAEMLDEHEGDVIPVSLPSTKGQDVEYAWFPRYSSFRRSGASSSAEREGTEPWTPSTLGLVRVSCNSSGSPLERSIHVMQLGRLARRARCPHDQDPTYDTLWEETEHMVTWDRVYGQFIAVYVGPSDGHIETRIESRAARARSGIEAITAFSLPGDTEPVSQGDLISFIGNASMHYYIEEDPSPDLIY
;
A
#
# COMPACT_ATOMS: atom_id res chain seq x y z
N MET A 1 51.81 22.68 -5.94
CA MET A 1 51.80 23.23 -7.32
C MET A 1 50.76 22.46 -8.11
N SER A 2 49.72 22.99 -8.75
CA SER A 2 49.34 24.37 -9.06
C SER A 2 47.80 24.42 -9.18
N LEU A 3 47.18 25.36 -8.47
CA LEU A 3 45.74 25.66 -8.39
C LEU A 3 45.22 26.51 -9.58
N TYR A 4 45.85 26.43 -10.76
CA TYR A 4 45.66 27.41 -11.85
C TYR A 4 44.92 26.91 -13.11
N SER A 5 44.30 25.73 -13.12
CA SER A 5 43.63 25.23 -14.33
C SER A 5 42.11 25.48 -14.43
N HIS A 6 41.43 25.92 -13.36
CA HIS A 6 39.96 26.04 -13.36
C HIS A 6 39.41 27.47 -13.54
N LEU A 7 40.26 28.50 -13.63
CA LEU A 7 39.85 29.88 -13.95
C LEU A 7 39.67 30.14 -15.46
N GLY A 8 40.03 29.18 -16.33
CA GLY A 8 40.00 29.34 -17.78
C GLY A 8 38.61 29.27 -18.43
N VAL A 9 37.60 28.71 -17.74
CA VAL A 9 36.27 28.48 -18.35
C VAL A 9 35.34 29.69 -18.17
N LEU A 10 35.53 30.50 -17.12
CA LEU A 10 34.73 31.71 -16.87
C LEU A 10 35.14 32.88 -17.78
N SER A 11 36.41 32.96 -18.17
CA SER A 11 36.93 34.05 -19.00
C SER A 11 36.50 33.94 -20.48
N ARG A 12 36.13 32.74 -20.95
CA ARG A 12 35.81 32.51 -22.37
C ARG A 12 34.37 32.88 -22.76
N ARG A 13 33.48 33.16 -21.79
CA ARG A 13 32.09 33.59 -22.08
C ARG A 13 31.91 35.11 -22.19
N ARG A 14 32.92 35.92 -21.86
CA ARG A 14 32.86 37.39 -21.98
C ARG A 14 33.10 37.93 -23.40
N ALA A 15 33.45 37.09 -24.37
CA ALA A 15 33.90 37.56 -25.70
C ALA A 15 32.84 37.50 -26.82
N LEU A 16 31.60 37.09 -26.56
CA LEU A 16 30.56 37.02 -27.59
C LEU A 16 29.25 37.67 -27.12
N ARG A 17 29.26 39.00 -27.03
CA ARG A 17 28.13 39.91 -27.29
C ARG A 17 28.60 41.34 -27.00
N SER A 18 29.40 41.88 -27.92
CA SER A 18 29.62 43.32 -28.02
C SER A 18 28.40 43.96 -28.69
N LEU A 19 27.60 44.68 -27.94
CA LEU A 19 26.80 45.77 -28.50
C LEU A 19 27.21 47.06 -27.78
N HIS A 20 27.68 47.99 -28.59
CA HIS A 20 28.10 49.35 -28.27
C HIS A 20 27.07 50.09 -27.41
N VAL A 21 27.49 50.63 -26.25
CA VAL A 21 27.05 51.94 -25.73
C VAL A 21 28.19 52.55 -24.90
N SER A 22 28.53 53.81 -25.20
CA SER A 22 29.56 54.64 -24.54
C SER A 22 29.09 55.19 -23.17
N PRO A 23 30.01 55.69 -22.32
CA PRO A 23 29.79 55.86 -20.89
C PRO A 23 29.21 57.24 -20.58
N SER A 24 28.11 57.30 -19.84
CA SER A 24 27.71 58.54 -19.17
C SER A 24 26.70 58.31 -18.05
N LEU A 25 27.08 58.84 -16.89
CA LEU A 25 26.29 59.22 -15.72
C LEU A 25 25.63 58.12 -14.89
N CYS A 26 26.13 58.05 -13.64
CA CYS A 26 25.47 57.63 -12.42
C CYS A 26 23.96 57.40 -12.59
N ARG A 27 23.57 56.13 -12.68
CA ARG A 27 22.23 55.72 -12.27
C ARG A 27 22.35 55.18 -10.87
N HIS A 28 21.84 55.97 -9.92
CA HIS A 28 21.38 55.43 -8.65
C HIS A 28 20.39 54.31 -9.00
N VAL A 29 20.79 53.05 -8.76
CA VAL A 29 19.79 52.03 -8.49
C VAL A 29 19.31 52.35 -7.08
N SER A 30 18.26 53.16 -6.99
CA SER A 30 17.40 53.09 -5.81
C SER A 30 16.82 51.68 -5.84
N ILE A 31 17.41 50.79 -5.04
CA ILE A 31 16.69 49.60 -4.60
C ILE A 31 15.54 50.17 -3.81
N ASP A 32 14.40 50.30 -4.46
CA ASP A 32 13.17 50.70 -3.83
C ASP A 32 12.77 49.52 -2.94
N VAL A 33 13.22 49.55 -1.68
CA VAL A 33 12.99 48.51 -0.66
C VAL A 33 11.48 48.25 -0.42
N ASN A 34 10.61 49.09 -1.00
CA ASN A 34 9.16 49.04 -0.85
C ASN A 34 8.36 48.51 -2.06
N THR A 35 8.98 48.13 -3.18
CA THR A 35 8.27 47.34 -4.20
C THR A 35 8.54 45.86 -4.02
N ARG A 36 7.89 45.27 -3.01
CA ARG A 36 7.74 43.82 -2.91
C ARG A 36 6.85 43.33 -4.04
N ALA A 37 7.46 43.07 -5.19
CA ALA A 37 6.94 42.06 -6.08
C ALA A 37 6.87 40.73 -5.29
N SER A 38 5.81 39.98 -5.51
CA SER A 38 5.40 38.77 -4.79
C SER A 38 6.34 37.57 -5.06
N TYR A 39 7.64 37.76 -4.90
CA TYR A 39 8.64 36.72 -5.10
C TYR A 39 8.79 35.89 -3.83
N THR A 40 8.86 34.58 -4.00
CA THR A 40 9.24 33.67 -2.91
C THR A 40 10.74 33.77 -2.70
N GLU A 41 11.20 34.15 -1.50
CA GLU A 41 12.63 34.26 -1.17
C GLU A 41 13.41 32.96 -1.54
N PRO A 42 14.62 33.07 -2.12
CA PRO A 42 15.44 31.92 -2.49
C PRO A 42 15.90 31.16 -1.26
N THR A 43 15.85 29.83 -1.30
CA THR A 43 16.42 28.99 -0.24
C THR A 43 17.93 28.84 -0.40
N PRO A 44 18.68 28.45 0.66
CA PRO A 44 20.12 28.18 0.55
C PRO A 44 20.46 27.16 -0.54
N SER A 45 19.64 26.12 -0.69
CA SER A 45 19.82 25.12 -1.74
C SER A 45 19.61 25.68 -3.16
N HIS A 46 18.69 26.64 -3.34
CA HIS A 46 18.50 27.35 -4.61
C HIS A 46 19.71 28.23 -4.95
N LEU A 47 20.25 28.97 -3.99
CA LEU A 47 21.41 29.84 -4.19
C LEU A 47 22.66 29.04 -4.57
N VAL A 48 22.95 27.95 -3.84
CA VAL A 48 24.11 27.09 -4.14
C VAL A 48 23.94 26.44 -5.52
N ARG A 49 22.75 25.95 -5.85
CA ARG A 49 22.50 25.35 -7.16
C ARG A 49 22.63 26.37 -8.27
N PHE A 50 22.11 27.58 -8.07
CA PHE A 50 22.24 28.67 -9.04
C PHE A 50 23.71 29.07 -9.23
N ALA A 51 24.49 29.18 -8.15
CA ALA A 51 25.93 29.47 -8.22
C ALA A 51 26.72 28.38 -8.97
N LEU A 52 26.34 27.10 -8.83
CA LEU A 52 27.03 25.98 -9.45
C LEU A 52 26.57 25.68 -10.90
N THR A 53 25.29 25.92 -11.21
CA THR A 53 24.67 25.46 -12.48
C THR A 53 24.06 26.59 -13.30
N GLY A 54 23.99 27.81 -12.78
CA GLY A 54 23.32 28.95 -13.41
C GLY A 54 21.79 28.88 -13.38
N THR A 55 21.21 27.90 -12.69
CA THR A 55 19.75 27.74 -12.57
C THR A 55 19.39 27.24 -11.17
N THR A 56 18.18 27.53 -10.68
CA THR A 56 17.63 26.92 -9.48
C THR A 56 16.98 25.56 -9.76
N LYS A 57 16.89 25.16 -11.05
CA LYS A 57 16.30 23.89 -11.53
C LYS A 57 17.19 22.69 -11.14
N PRO A 58 16.66 21.68 -10.42
CA PRO A 58 17.38 20.42 -10.18
C PRO A 58 17.49 19.58 -11.47
N ALA A 59 18.52 18.72 -11.55
CA ALA A 59 18.79 17.85 -12.71
C ALA A 59 17.65 16.87 -13.08
N HIS A 60 16.73 16.57 -12.16
CA HIS A 60 15.65 15.58 -12.34
C HIS A 60 14.25 16.17 -12.03
N ASN A 61 13.92 17.39 -12.48
CA ASN A 61 12.55 17.92 -12.40
C ASN A 61 12.29 19.07 -13.35
N ASP A 62 11.03 19.27 -13.74
CA ASP A 62 10.57 20.36 -14.61
C ASP A 62 10.00 21.60 -13.92
N VAL A 63 9.99 21.66 -12.60
CA VAL A 63 9.55 22.87 -11.89
C VAL A 63 10.69 23.89 -11.92
N SER A 64 10.70 24.74 -12.94
CA SER A 64 11.53 25.95 -13.02
C SER A 64 10.79 27.13 -12.42
N ASN A 65 11.46 27.95 -11.62
CA ASN A 65 10.99 29.31 -11.33
C ASN A 65 11.84 30.28 -12.16
N PRO A 66 11.46 30.55 -13.43
CA PRO A 66 12.25 31.38 -14.33
C PRO A 66 12.39 32.82 -13.83
N GLU A 67 11.43 33.29 -13.02
CA GLU A 67 11.46 34.61 -12.40
C GLU A 67 12.49 34.67 -11.27
N LEU A 68 12.62 33.61 -10.46
CA LEU A 68 13.66 33.51 -9.44
C LEU A 68 15.06 33.37 -10.09
N ASP A 69 15.18 32.58 -11.17
CA ASP A 69 16.44 32.45 -11.92
C ASP A 69 16.85 33.78 -12.56
N LYS A 70 15.90 34.55 -13.08
CA LYS A 70 16.14 35.89 -13.61
C LYS A 70 16.56 36.85 -12.51
N HIS A 71 15.86 36.85 -11.37
CA HIS A 71 16.22 37.68 -10.22
C HIS A 71 17.61 37.35 -9.67
N LEU A 72 17.95 36.06 -9.54
CA LEU A 72 19.29 35.64 -9.13
C LEU A 72 20.34 35.95 -10.20
N SER A 73 19.99 35.88 -11.48
CA SER A 73 20.89 36.32 -12.56
C SER A 73 21.19 37.82 -12.46
N ASP A 74 20.18 38.65 -12.23
CA ASP A 74 20.33 40.10 -12.09
C ASP A 74 21.20 40.46 -10.88
N ILE A 75 21.12 39.67 -9.80
CA ILE A 75 21.94 39.87 -8.61
C ILE A 75 23.37 39.32 -8.80
N PHE A 76 23.55 38.08 -9.28
CA PHE A 76 24.87 37.46 -9.45
C PHE A 76 25.68 38.09 -10.60
N LEU A 77 25.02 38.61 -11.63
CA LEU A 77 25.65 39.23 -12.81
C LEU A 77 25.64 40.77 -12.73
N GLY A 78 25.00 41.37 -11.74
CA GLY A 78 25.03 42.80 -11.50
C GLY A 78 26.43 43.30 -11.15
N ASP A 79 26.76 44.53 -11.55
CA ASP A 79 28.05 45.15 -11.25
C ASP A 79 28.12 45.51 -9.76
N TRP A 80 28.84 44.69 -8.99
CA TRP A 80 29.12 44.93 -7.58
C TRP A 80 30.20 46.01 -7.42
N PRO A 81 29.97 47.07 -6.61
CA PRO A 81 31.03 47.99 -6.24
C PRO A 81 32.16 47.23 -5.52
N LEU A 82 33.41 47.44 -5.95
CA LEU A 82 34.62 46.79 -5.40
C LEU A 82 34.82 47.00 -3.87
N ALA A 83 34.06 47.91 -3.25
CA ALA A 83 34.14 48.25 -1.83
C ALA A 83 32.93 47.79 -1.00
N SER A 84 31.91 47.18 -1.61
CA SER A 84 30.75 46.63 -0.90
C SER A 84 30.79 45.11 -0.94
N LEU A 85 30.80 44.48 0.23
CA LEU A 85 30.46 43.06 0.33
C LEU A 85 29.09 42.85 -0.33
N PRO A 86 28.88 41.78 -1.10
CA PRO A 86 27.54 41.45 -1.58
C PRO A 86 26.59 41.47 -0.37
N PRO A 87 25.35 42.00 -0.51
CA PRO A 87 24.36 41.96 0.55
C PRO A 87 24.33 40.53 1.05
N PRO A 88 24.35 40.31 2.38
CA PRO A 88 24.36 38.97 2.90
C PRO A 88 23.09 38.30 2.39
N PHE A 89 23.22 37.45 1.38
CA PHE A 89 22.16 36.50 0.99
C PHE A 89 21.77 35.62 2.19
N TRP A 90 22.60 35.66 3.24
CA TRP A 90 22.50 35.01 4.53
C TRP A 90 22.43 36.06 5.65
N SER A 91 21.29 36.73 5.82
CA SER A 91 20.95 37.28 7.14
C SER A 91 20.24 36.21 7.96
N SER A 92 20.94 35.11 8.25
CA SER A 92 20.43 33.98 9.05
C SER A 92 20.45 34.25 10.56
N SER A 93 20.64 35.49 11.00
CA SER A 93 20.64 35.86 12.43
C SER A 93 19.80 37.11 12.73
N GLY A 94 18.90 37.49 11.83
CA GLY A 94 18.10 38.71 11.98
C GLY A 94 16.74 38.65 11.30
N ARG A 95 16.05 37.50 11.33
CA ARG A 95 14.60 37.54 11.08
C ARG A 95 13.97 38.19 12.30
N GLN A 96 13.59 39.45 12.15
CA GLN A 96 12.66 40.08 13.09
C GLN A 96 11.36 39.26 13.04
N PRO A 97 10.83 38.80 14.18
CA PRO A 97 9.68 37.92 14.21
C PRO A 97 8.50 38.67 13.60
N ARG A 98 8.04 38.21 12.45
CA ARG A 98 6.73 38.60 11.95
C ARG A 98 5.71 37.71 12.65
N SER A 99 5.21 38.15 13.81
CA SER A 99 3.91 37.67 14.26
C SER A 99 2.81 38.26 13.34
N PRO A 100 1.64 37.61 13.14
CA PRO A 100 1.10 36.42 13.78
C PRO A 100 0.54 35.39 12.75
N ASP A 101 1.34 34.97 11.75
CA ASP A 101 0.85 34.05 10.70
C ASP A 101 1.73 32.79 10.50
N GLU A 102 2.61 32.50 11.46
CA GLU A 102 3.44 31.29 11.45
C GLU A 102 2.59 30.01 11.57
N ILE A 103 1.51 30.06 12.36
CA ILE A 103 0.53 28.96 12.45
C ILE A 103 -0.18 28.76 11.10
N GLY A 104 -0.49 29.84 10.39
CA GLY A 104 -1.04 29.81 9.03
C GLY A 104 -0.05 29.22 8.01
N SER A 105 1.23 29.55 8.16
CA SER A 105 2.32 29.01 7.33
C SER A 105 2.57 27.53 7.58
N PHE A 106 2.44 27.02 8.81
CA PHE A 106 2.53 25.57 9.07
C PHE A 106 1.28 24.81 8.61
N LYS A 107 0.11 25.45 8.47
CA LYS A 107 -1.02 24.85 7.73
C LYS A 107 -0.67 24.61 6.25
N ALA A 108 0.34 25.27 5.69
CA ALA A 108 0.81 24.99 4.33
C ALA A 108 1.40 23.57 4.19
N LEU A 109 1.94 22.95 5.26
CA LEU A 109 2.30 21.51 5.25
C LEU A 109 1.09 20.63 4.88
N LYS A 110 -0.12 21.10 5.18
CA LYS A 110 -1.37 20.39 4.86
C LYS A 110 -1.74 20.46 3.38
N HIS A 111 -1.19 21.36 2.56
CA HIS A 111 -1.64 21.49 1.16
C HIS A 111 -0.50 21.63 0.13
N ASP A 112 0.64 22.18 0.51
CA ASP A 112 1.72 22.57 -0.42
C ASP A 112 2.80 21.50 -0.56
N VAL A 113 2.96 20.64 0.43
CA VAL A 113 3.94 19.55 0.41
C VAL A 113 3.38 18.33 -0.32
N ARG A 114 3.88 18.12 -1.55
CA ARG A 114 3.49 17.00 -2.43
C ARG A 114 4.60 15.98 -2.67
N ASN A 115 5.85 16.31 -2.31
CA ASN A 115 7.03 15.47 -2.44
C ASN A 115 8.11 15.93 -1.44
N LEU A 116 9.16 15.14 -1.28
CA LEU A 116 10.24 15.46 -0.33
C LEU A 116 10.98 16.77 -0.66
N ARG A 117 11.01 17.22 -1.92
CA ARG A 117 11.63 18.52 -2.28
C ARG A 117 10.81 19.70 -1.76
N HIS A 118 9.49 19.62 -1.85
CA HIS A 118 8.60 20.65 -1.27
C HIS A 118 8.76 20.67 0.24
N LEU A 119 8.89 19.50 0.88
CA LEU A 119 9.19 19.40 2.30
C LEU A 119 10.54 20.03 2.63
N GLN A 120 11.60 19.72 1.87
CA GLN A 120 12.92 20.32 2.06
C GLN A 120 12.87 21.85 1.97
N VAL A 121 12.25 22.40 0.93
CA VAL A 121 12.11 23.86 0.76
C VAL A 121 11.31 24.47 1.91
N PHE A 122 10.25 23.81 2.36
CA PHE A 122 9.47 24.25 3.52
C PHE A 122 10.33 24.28 4.79
N ILE A 123 11.05 23.20 5.09
CA ILE A 123 11.92 23.11 6.27
C ILE A 123 13.05 24.16 6.20
N GLU A 124 13.65 24.38 5.02
CA GLU A 124 14.66 25.41 4.80
C GLU A 124 14.14 26.84 5.04
N ARG A 125 12.85 27.09 4.83
CA ARG A 125 12.23 28.42 5.01
C ARG A 125 11.68 28.65 6.41
N SER A 126 11.12 27.61 7.01
CA SER A 126 10.29 27.73 8.22
C SER A 126 11.00 27.23 9.48
N VAL A 127 12.04 26.40 9.36
CA VAL A 127 12.75 25.80 10.50
C VAL A 127 14.18 26.36 10.57
N ASN A 128 14.29 27.68 10.73
CA ASN A 128 15.59 28.36 10.89
C ASN A 128 15.88 28.76 12.33
N GLU A 129 14.86 28.77 13.18
CA GLU A 129 14.91 29.20 14.57
C GLU A 129 14.20 28.18 15.47
N ALA A 130 14.40 28.30 16.78
CA ALA A 130 13.86 27.35 17.76
C ALA A 130 12.32 27.26 17.71
N GLU A 131 11.64 28.39 17.52
CA GLU A 131 10.17 28.47 17.44
C GLU A 131 9.62 27.65 16.25
N GLY A 132 10.23 27.77 15.07
CA GLY A 132 9.87 26.96 13.90
C GLY A 132 10.13 25.46 14.09
N GLY A 133 11.17 25.10 14.84
CA GLY A 133 11.46 23.72 15.21
C GLY A 133 10.45 23.13 16.20
N LEU A 134 9.94 23.94 17.13
CA LEU A 134 8.86 23.54 18.04
C LEU A 134 7.53 23.40 17.29
N LEU A 135 7.21 24.35 16.39
CA LEU A 135 6.01 24.31 15.57
C LEU A 135 5.93 23.05 14.70
N LEU A 136 7.05 22.60 14.13
CA LEU A 136 7.10 21.34 13.37
C LEU A 136 6.69 20.12 14.20
N GLN A 137 6.98 20.15 15.50
CA GLN A 137 6.73 19.06 16.44
C GLN A 137 5.39 19.18 17.18
N THR A 138 4.61 20.23 16.91
CA THR A 138 3.28 20.42 17.54
C THR A 138 2.31 19.31 17.16
N GLN A 139 1.30 19.09 18.01
CA GLN A 139 0.25 18.07 17.82
C GLN A 139 0.84 16.69 17.49
N SER A 140 1.86 16.26 18.23
CA SER A 140 2.52 14.97 18.01
C SER A 140 3.07 14.80 16.59
N CYS A 141 3.60 15.87 15.99
CA CYS A 141 4.09 15.90 14.61
C CYS A 141 3.02 15.58 13.54
N ALA A 142 1.72 15.74 13.82
CA ALA A 142 0.64 15.35 12.90
C ALA A 142 0.74 15.97 11.50
N LEU A 143 1.13 17.25 11.40
CA LEU A 143 1.29 17.93 10.11
C LEU A 143 2.47 17.36 9.30
N LEU A 144 3.57 17.04 9.98
CA LEU A 144 4.71 16.38 9.35
C LEU A 144 4.33 14.95 8.92
N ALA A 145 3.62 14.20 9.75
CA ALA A 145 3.13 12.86 9.43
C ALA A 145 2.25 12.87 8.17
N GLN A 146 1.30 13.81 8.07
CA GLN A 146 0.45 13.99 6.89
C GLN A 146 1.26 14.38 5.65
N ALA A 147 2.23 15.29 5.79
CA ALA A 147 3.11 15.68 4.69
C ALA A 147 3.96 14.51 4.19
N LEU A 148 4.54 13.71 5.10
CA LEU A 148 5.30 12.51 4.77
C LEU A 148 4.43 11.45 4.10
N ASN A 149 3.20 11.24 4.58
CA ASN A 149 2.25 10.33 3.95
C ASN A 149 2.01 10.73 2.47
N ARG A 150 1.87 12.02 2.16
CA ARG A 150 1.80 12.48 0.77
C ARG A 150 3.11 12.30 0.00
N CYS A 151 4.26 12.46 0.65
CA CYS A 151 5.56 12.26 0.01
C CYS A 151 5.77 10.82 -0.42
N GLN A 152 5.19 9.84 0.29
CA GLN A 152 5.21 8.43 -0.14
C GLN A 152 4.76 8.28 -1.61
N ARG A 153 3.91 9.16 -2.14
CA ARG A 153 3.40 9.03 -3.51
C ARG A 153 4.50 9.13 -4.58
N LYS A 154 5.60 9.81 -4.27
CA LYS A 154 6.69 10.12 -5.22
C LYS A 154 8.07 9.73 -4.71
N ASN A 155 8.16 9.24 -3.48
CA ASN A 155 9.43 9.00 -2.81
C ASN A 155 9.44 7.64 -2.12
N SER A 156 10.60 6.96 -2.13
CA SER A 156 10.77 5.67 -1.45
C SER A 156 10.78 5.84 0.07
N TYR A 157 10.55 4.76 0.83
CA TYR A 157 10.68 4.83 2.28
C TYR A 157 12.12 5.19 2.69
N GLY A 158 13.13 4.71 1.98
CA GLY A 158 14.53 5.08 2.21
C GLY A 158 14.80 6.59 2.07
N GLU A 159 14.24 7.24 1.04
CA GLU A 159 14.34 8.70 0.89
C GLU A 159 13.62 9.44 2.02
N ILE A 160 12.46 8.95 2.45
CA ILE A 160 11.71 9.53 3.58
C ILE A 160 12.52 9.41 4.89
N LEU A 161 13.15 8.26 5.13
CA LEU A 161 14.01 8.04 6.30
C LEU A 161 15.24 8.96 6.29
N SER A 162 15.83 9.17 5.13
CA SER A 162 16.92 10.14 4.95
C SER A 162 16.46 11.56 5.28
N ALA A 163 15.29 11.97 4.79
CA ALA A 163 14.70 13.28 5.09
C ALA A 163 14.40 13.45 6.59
N LEU A 164 13.86 12.43 7.26
CA LEU A 164 13.62 12.44 8.71
C LEU A 164 14.93 12.60 9.49
N ASN A 165 15.99 11.89 9.11
CA ASN A 165 17.31 12.05 9.72
C ASN A 165 17.85 13.48 9.55
N ALA A 166 17.71 14.07 8.35
CA ALA A 166 18.14 15.44 8.09
C ALA A 166 17.35 16.46 8.93
N ILE A 167 16.04 16.25 9.13
CA ILE A 167 15.20 17.09 10.00
C ILE A 167 15.68 16.98 11.45
N ILE A 168 15.92 15.77 11.96
CA ILE A 168 16.39 15.57 13.34
C ILE A 168 17.75 16.25 13.55
N THR A 169 18.72 16.07 12.64
CA THR A 169 20.03 16.73 12.73
C THR A 169 19.91 18.25 12.68
N ARG A 170 18.92 18.79 11.96
CA ARG A 170 18.66 20.23 11.95
C ARG A 170 18.10 20.72 13.29
N LEU A 171 17.15 19.99 13.89
CA LEU A 171 16.62 20.31 15.22
C LEU A 171 17.71 20.28 16.30
N GLU A 172 18.63 19.32 16.21
CA GLU A 172 19.82 19.24 17.08
C GLU A 172 20.71 20.47 16.95
N LYS A 173 21.01 20.90 15.72
CA LYS A 173 21.80 22.12 15.46
C LYS A 173 21.14 23.40 15.99
N LEU A 174 19.80 23.44 15.98
CA LEU A 174 19.03 24.57 16.52
C LEU A 174 18.86 24.51 18.04
N GLY A 175 19.34 23.45 18.71
CA GLY A 175 19.19 23.27 20.15
C GLY A 175 17.75 23.02 20.61
N VAL A 176 16.86 22.61 19.71
CA VAL A 176 15.44 22.37 20.01
C VAL A 176 15.27 20.99 20.64
N PRO A 177 14.51 20.85 21.75
CA PRO A 177 14.19 19.53 22.28
C PRO A 177 13.41 18.72 21.24
N ARG A 178 13.84 17.47 21.05
CA ARG A 178 13.19 16.52 20.13
C ARG A 178 12.09 15.81 20.89
N THR A 179 10.93 15.63 20.28
CA THR A 179 9.82 14.84 20.83
C THR A 179 10.01 13.37 20.49
N ASP A 180 9.43 12.50 21.31
CA ASP A 180 9.30 11.06 21.06
C ASP A 180 8.60 10.75 19.72
N ASN A 181 7.62 11.56 19.35
CA ASN A 181 6.82 11.42 18.14
C ASN A 181 7.63 11.50 16.83
N ILE A 182 8.69 12.31 16.77
CA ILE A 182 9.53 12.38 15.56
C ILE A 182 10.32 11.08 15.35
N TYR A 183 10.74 10.44 16.45
CA TYR A 183 11.40 9.14 16.42
C TYR A 183 10.40 8.03 16.11
N PHE A 184 9.16 8.12 16.61
CA PHE A 184 8.08 7.21 16.22
C PHE A 184 7.82 7.23 14.71
N LEU A 185 7.77 8.42 14.08
CA LEU A 185 7.64 8.51 12.62
C LEU A 185 8.81 7.80 11.92
N GLY A 186 10.03 7.95 12.43
CA GLY A 186 11.20 7.23 11.95
C GLY A 186 11.04 5.70 12.06
N MET A 187 10.61 5.20 13.22
CA MET A 187 10.35 3.77 13.45
C MET A 187 9.26 3.24 12.51
N TYR A 188 8.17 3.98 12.32
CA TYR A 188 7.07 3.60 11.42
C TYR A 188 7.54 3.43 9.97
N TYR A 189 8.30 4.40 9.44
CA TYR A 189 8.84 4.28 8.08
C TYR A 189 9.96 3.24 7.97
N ALA A 190 10.75 3.04 9.03
CA ALA A 190 11.76 1.99 9.08
C ALA A 190 11.11 0.61 9.02
N ALA A 191 10.01 0.41 9.77
CA ALA A 191 9.20 -0.80 9.73
C ALA A 191 8.62 -1.07 8.34
N LEU A 192 8.04 -0.06 7.66
CA LEU A 192 7.51 -0.22 6.30
C LEU A 192 8.58 -0.60 5.27
N SER A 193 9.83 -0.16 5.47
CA SER A 193 10.97 -0.52 4.64
C SER A 193 11.71 -1.79 5.08
N LEU A 194 11.34 -2.38 6.23
CA LEU A 194 12.08 -3.47 6.90
C LEU A 194 13.58 -3.13 7.13
N SER A 195 13.91 -1.85 7.31
CA SER A 195 15.30 -1.40 7.49
C SER A 195 15.73 -1.49 8.96
N VAL A 196 16.33 -2.62 9.33
CA VAL A 196 16.88 -2.89 10.68
C VAL A 196 17.76 -1.76 11.21
N PRO A 197 18.79 -1.25 10.48
CA PRO A 197 19.68 -0.21 11.02
C PRO A 197 18.95 1.11 11.29
N ALA A 198 17.94 1.43 10.49
CA ALA A 198 17.12 2.62 10.70
C ALA A 198 16.22 2.43 11.92
N LEU A 199 15.56 1.27 12.04
CA LEU A 199 14.69 0.95 13.17
C LEU A 199 15.45 1.02 14.49
N GLU A 200 16.66 0.44 14.54
CA GLU A 200 17.57 0.51 15.68
C GLU A 200 17.91 1.96 16.05
N ARG A 201 18.34 2.77 15.08
CA ARG A 201 18.69 4.18 15.30
C ARG A 201 17.51 5.00 15.85
N PHE A 202 16.32 4.82 15.28
CA PHE A 202 15.14 5.57 15.72
C PHE A 202 14.61 5.07 17.06
N LEU A 203 14.75 3.77 17.37
CA LEU A 203 14.44 3.21 18.68
C LEU A 203 15.35 3.79 19.77
N ASP A 204 16.67 3.82 19.55
CA ASP A 204 17.62 4.41 20.51
C ASP A 204 17.35 5.91 20.71
N GLY A 205 17.01 6.62 19.63
CA GLY A 205 16.58 8.01 19.68
C GLY A 205 15.30 8.21 20.51
N TYR A 206 14.30 7.35 20.33
CA TYR A 206 13.07 7.36 21.12
C TYR A 206 13.37 7.16 22.61
N LEU A 207 14.18 6.15 22.94
CA LEU A 207 14.59 5.82 24.31
C LEU A 207 15.41 6.94 24.98
N SER A 208 16.12 7.75 24.20
CA SER A 208 16.86 8.90 24.71
C SER A 208 15.98 10.07 25.16
N VAL A 209 14.73 10.14 24.66
CA VAL A 209 13.78 11.24 24.91
C VAL A 209 12.60 10.78 25.76
N SER A 210 12.15 9.54 25.60
CA SER A 210 11.02 8.97 26.31
C SER A 210 11.39 7.68 27.01
N LEU A 211 10.92 7.55 28.24
CA LEU A 211 10.98 6.32 29.01
C LEU A 211 9.62 5.60 29.05
N TRP A 212 8.59 6.17 28.43
CA TRP A 212 7.23 5.66 28.51
C TRP A 212 6.92 4.72 27.32
N PRO A 213 6.14 3.65 27.56
CA PRO A 213 5.58 2.85 26.48
C PRO A 213 4.80 3.72 25.47
N MET A 214 4.80 3.31 24.21
CA MET A 214 4.00 3.95 23.17
C MET A 214 2.51 3.77 23.48
N ASP A 215 1.66 4.70 23.05
CA ASP A 215 0.22 4.48 23.15
C ASP A 215 -0.26 3.29 22.30
N ILE A 216 -1.50 2.86 22.54
CA ILE A 216 -2.10 1.70 21.85
C ILE A 216 -2.20 1.92 20.33
N LEU A 217 -2.46 3.14 19.87
CA LEU A 217 -2.64 3.45 18.45
C LEU A 217 -1.30 3.45 17.70
N ALA A 218 -0.27 4.03 18.30
CA ALA A 218 1.10 4.03 17.83
C ALA A 218 1.66 2.59 17.77
N SER A 219 1.45 1.82 18.85
CA SER A 219 1.82 0.40 18.92
C SER A 219 1.15 -0.42 17.83
N LYS A 220 -0.17 -0.25 17.64
CA LYS A 220 -0.93 -0.91 16.57
C LYS A 220 -0.44 -0.53 15.18
N SER A 221 -0.16 0.75 14.95
CA SER A 221 0.31 1.25 13.66
C SER A 221 1.68 0.68 13.30
N LEU A 222 2.58 0.57 14.28
CA LEU A 222 3.91 0.00 14.07
C LEU A 222 3.88 -1.52 13.81
N VAL A 223 3.09 -2.26 14.60
CA VAL A 223 2.90 -3.71 14.38
C VAL A 223 2.27 -3.98 13.02
N ASN A 224 1.25 -3.20 12.63
CA ASN A 224 0.63 -3.32 11.31
C ASN A 224 1.61 -2.98 10.19
N ALA A 225 2.47 -1.97 10.37
CA ALA A 225 3.49 -1.61 9.38
C ALA A 225 4.49 -2.76 9.16
N LEU A 226 4.98 -3.38 10.24
CA LEU A 226 5.86 -4.56 10.16
C LEU A 226 5.16 -5.75 9.50
N LEU A 227 3.95 -6.09 9.93
CA LEU A 227 3.16 -7.17 9.35
C LEU A 227 2.91 -6.96 7.86
N ASN A 228 2.46 -5.78 7.46
CA ASN A 228 2.22 -5.45 6.07
C ASN A 228 3.52 -5.58 5.26
N ALA A 229 4.64 -5.04 5.75
CA ALA A 229 5.90 -5.11 5.04
C ALA A 229 6.42 -6.56 4.90
N LEU A 230 6.27 -7.40 5.92
CA LEU A 230 6.56 -8.85 5.85
C LEU A 230 5.61 -9.59 4.90
N HIS A 231 4.36 -9.16 4.83
CA HIS A 231 3.37 -9.72 3.90
C HIS A 231 3.66 -9.34 2.45
N TYR A 232 4.18 -8.15 2.18
CA TYR A 232 4.67 -7.78 0.84
C TYR A 232 5.99 -8.46 0.47
N LEU A 233 6.86 -8.75 1.45
CA LEU A 233 8.16 -9.39 1.21
C LEU A 233 8.03 -10.69 0.42
N ARG A 234 6.94 -11.42 0.68
CA ARG A 234 6.49 -12.62 -0.04
C ARG A 234 6.41 -12.46 -1.57
N PHE A 235 6.19 -11.26 -2.07
CA PHE A 235 6.04 -10.95 -3.50
C PHE A 235 7.22 -10.13 -4.04
N ARG A 236 8.32 -10.04 -3.28
CA ARG A 236 9.55 -9.34 -3.69
C ARG A 236 10.66 -10.35 -3.94
N GLU A 237 11.53 -10.04 -4.90
CA GLU A 237 12.74 -10.81 -5.19
C GLU A 237 13.83 -10.69 -4.11
N VAL A 238 13.70 -9.74 -3.17
CA VAL A 238 14.73 -9.44 -2.16
C VAL A 238 14.49 -10.26 -0.90
N SER A 239 15.44 -11.14 -0.56
CA SER A 239 15.47 -11.81 0.74
C SER A 239 15.96 -10.83 1.82
N ILE A 240 15.15 -10.57 2.84
CA ILE A 240 15.52 -9.79 4.02
C ILE A 240 15.68 -10.74 5.21
N ASP A 241 16.75 -10.57 6.00
CA ASP A 241 16.95 -11.32 7.22
C ASP A 241 15.94 -10.87 8.29
N THR A 242 14.93 -11.70 8.53
CA THR A 242 13.90 -11.46 9.56
C THR A 242 14.44 -11.61 10.98
N ASN A 243 15.56 -12.32 11.17
CA ASN A 243 16.15 -12.51 12.51
C ASN A 243 16.67 -11.20 13.08
N ALA A 244 17.25 -10.34 12.25
CA ALA A 244 17.73 -9.04 12.68
C ALA A 244 16.59 -8.11 13.13
N ILE A 245 15.39 -8.24 12.57
CA ILE A 245 14.18 -7.55 13.06
C ILE A 245 13.76 -8.13 14.41
N LEU A 246 13.79 -9.46 14.53
CA LEU A 246 13.47 -10.14 15.77
C LEU A 246 14.40 -9.73 16.92
N GLU A 247 15.71 -9.60 16.65
CA GLU A 247 16.69 -9.14 17.62
C GLU A 247 16.37 -7.73 18.15
N ILE A 248 15.82 -6.83 17.34
CA ILE A 248 15.36 -5.51 17.80
C ILE A 248 14.14 -5.64 18.72
N ILE A 249 13.23 -6.57 18.43
CA ILE A 249 12.03 -6.81 19.23
C ILE A 249 12.39 -7.41 20.59
N GLU A 250 13.26 -8.41 20.60
CA GLU A 250 13.70 -9.13 21.81
C GLU A 250 14.76 -8.36 22.60
N GLY A 251 15.50 -7.45 21.94
CA GLY A 251 16.61 -6.69 22.53
C GLY A 251 17.98 -7.35 22.36
N GLY A 252 18.07 -8.43 21.57
CA GLY A 252 19.30 -9.13 21.17
C GLY A 252 20.05 -9.80 22.34
N LYS A 253 21.18 -10.45 22.02
CA LYS A 253 22.06 -11.11 23.02
C LYS A 253 22.72 -10.11 23.97
N GLN A 254 22.96 -8.89 23.49
CA GLN A 254 23.42 -7.75 24.29
C GLN A 254 22.20 -7.07 24.88
N ARG A 255 21.68 -7.59 26.00
CA ARG A 255 20.46 -7.10 26.67
C ARG A 255 20.42 -5.57 26.73
N ARG A 256 19.71 -4.95 25.79
CA ARG A 256 19.39 -3.52 25.85
C ARG A 256 18.54 -3.28 27.10
N LYS A 257 18.65 -2.08 27.70
CA LYS A 257 17.84 -1.72 28.88
C LYS A 257 16.33 -1.74 28.61
N LYS A 258 15.92 -1.51 27.36
CA LYS A 258 14.54 -1.62 26.85
C LYS A 258 14.59 -2.06 25.38
N ASN A 259 13.73 -2.99 25.00
CA ASN A 259 13.56 -3.46 23.62
C ASN A 259 12.22 -2.95 23.03
N LEU A 260 11.94 -3.26 21.76
CA LEU A 260 10.67 -2.82 21.17
C LEU A 260 9.46 -3.49 21.85
N HIS A 261 9.59 -4.76 22.28
CA HIS A 261 8.55 -5.46 23.01
C HIS A 261 8.10 -4.73 24.29
N ASP A 262 9.04 -4.17 25.05
CA ASP A 262 8.79 -3.42 26.29
C ASP A 262 8.13 -2.05 26.03
N LEU A 263 8.32 -1.49 24.84
CA LEU A 263 7.75 -0.20 24.44
C LEU A 263 6.35 -0.33 23.86
N LEU A 264 6.00 -1.49 23.31
CA LEU A 264 4.70 -1.72 22.71
C LEU A 264 3.63 -1.93 23.79
N SER A 265 2.50 -1.24 23.68
CA SER A 265 1.36 -1.38 24.60
C SER A 265 0.46 -2.58 24.28
N TRP A 266 1.06 -3.77 24.16
CA TRP A 266 0.33 -5.02 23.89
C TRP A 266 -0.30 -5.65 25.16
N GLY A 267 0.29 -5.41 26.34
CA GLY A 267 -0.14 -5.98 27.63
C GLY A 267 -1.35 -5.31 28.29
N ASP A 268 -1.76 -4.11 27.85
CA ASP A 268 -2.73 -3.27 28.57
C ASP A 268 -4.18 -3.82 28.53
N SER A 269 -4.81 -3.99 29.68
CA SER A 269 -6.15 -4.58 29.83
C SER A 269 -7.28 -3.80 29.16
N ALA A 270 -7.08 -2.50 28.89
CA ALA A 270 -8.06 -1.65 28.22
C ALA A 270 -7.99 -1.64 26.68
N GLY A 271 -6.98 -2.31 26.09
CA GLY A 271 -6.76 -2.27 24.64
C GLY A 271 -7.68 -3.20 23.82
N PRO A 272 -7.96 -2.88 22.53
CA PRO A 272 -8.71 -3.76 21.65
C PRO A 272 -7.98 -5.08 21.44
N THR A 273 -8.70 -6.20 21.57
CA THR A 273 -8.17 -7.57 21.42
C THR A 273 -7.50 -7.81 20.07
N THR A 274 -7.98 -7.14 19.02
CA THR A 274 -7.42 -7.18 17.66
C THR A 274 -5.95 -6.73 17.62
N HIS A 275 -5.53 -5.79 18.48
CA HIS A 275 -4.13 -5.36 18.52
C HIS A 275 -3.20 -6.48 18.98
N ARG A 276 -3.63 -7.27 19.98
CA ARG A 276 -2.87 -8.43 20.46
C ARG A 276 -2.78 -9.53 19.42
N GLY A 277 -3.89 -9.80 18.72
CA GLY A 277 -3.92 -10.76 17.62
C GLY A 277 -2.88 -10.43 16.55
N HIS A 278 -2.79 -9.16 16.16
CA HIS A 278 -1.76 -8.72 15.22
C HIS A 278 -0.33 -8.88 15.78
N TYR A 279 -0.12 -8.62 17.07
CA TYR A 279 1.20 -8.81 17.67
C TYR A 279 1.60 -10.29 17.75
N LEU A 280 0.69 -11.19 18.13
CA LEU A 280 0.89 -12.64 18.10
C LEU A 280 1.22 -13.12 16.67
N ARG A 281 0.46 -12.64 15.68
CA ARG A 281 0.72 -12.92 14.26
C ARG A 281 2.11 -12.48 13.83
N LEU A 282 2.56 -11.30 14.29
CA LEU A 282 3.90 -10.79 13.99
C LEU A 282 4.98 -11.70 14.59
N LEU A 283 4.84 -12.09 15.85
CA LEU A 283 5.80 -12.97 16.53
C LEU A 283 5.86 -14.36 15.89
N ALA A 284 4.71 -14.94 15.53
CA ALA A 284 4.64 -16.20 14.80
C ALA A 284 5.34 -16.10 13.44
N ARG A 285 5.12 -15.01 12.71
CA ARG A 285 5.76 -14.79 11.39
C ARG A 285 7.27 -14.61 11.48
N LEU A 286 7.75 -13.99 12.56
CA LEU A 286 9.17 -13.79 12.85
C LEU A 286 9.82 -15.02 13.52
N LYS A 287 9.06 -16.07 13.83
CA LYS A 287 9.53 -17.30 14.51
C LYS A 287 10.16 -17.03 15.88
N SER A 288 9.58 -16.12 16.66
CA SER A 288 9.99 -15.87 18.05
C SER A 288 9.39 -16.91 18.97
N GLU A 289 10.20 -17.80 19.54
CA GLU A 289 9.67 -18.91 20.35
C GLU A 289 9.26 -18.45 21.76
N ASP A 290 10.17 -17.74 22.43
CA ASP A 290 10.04 -17.37 23.84
C ASP A 290 8.98 -16.27 24.03
N LEU A 291 9.05 -15.19 23.24
CA LEU A 291 8.08 -14.09 23.36
C LEU A 291 6.69 -14.53 22.90
N LEU A 292 6.59 -15.36 21.87
CA LEU A 292 5.29 -15.86 21.43
C LEU A 292 4.62 -16.66 22.54
N SER A 293 5.36 -17.57 23.19
CA SER A 293 4.85 -18.38 24.29
C SER A 293 4.42 -17.53 25.49
N GLU A 294 5.18 -16.49 25.82
CA GLU A 294 4.83 -15.53 26.87
C GLU A 294 3.53 -14.79 26.56
N VAL A 295 3.46 -14.15 25.39
CA VAL A 295 2.30 -13.34 24.96
C VAL A 295 1.08 -14.23 24.77
N TRP A 296 1.25 -15.43 24.23
CA TRP A 296 0.21 -16.44 24.06
C TRP A 296 -0.40 -16.80 25.40
N ARG A 297 0.42 -17.21 26.38
CA ARG A 297 -0.05 -17.57 27.72
C ARG A 297 -0.83 -16.43 28.36
N GLN A 298 -0.31 -15.21 28.32
CA GLN A 298 -1.01 -14.03 28.86
C GLN A 298 -2.35 -13.75 28.17
N THR A 299 -2.45 -14.05 26.89
CA THR A 299 -3.68 -13.89 26.11
C THR A 299 -4.69 -14.99 26.45
N MET A 300 -4.23 -16.24 26.53
CA MET A 300 -5.02 -17.40 26.95
C MET A 300 -5.62 -17.25 28.35
N TRP A 301 -4.86 -16.67 29.30
CA TRP A 301 -5.37 -16.41 30.66
C TRP A 301 -6.64 -15.53 30.67
N ARG A 302 -6.82 -14.67 29.67
CA ARG A 302 -7.95 -13.75 29.56
C ARG A 302 -9.14 -14.35 28.83
N LEU A 303 -8.93 -15.45 28.10
CA LEU A 303 -10.02 -16.17 27.46
C LEU A 303 -10.81 -16.94 28.51
N SER A 304 -12.12 -16.81 28.39
CA SER A 304 -13.14 -17.57 29.12
C SER A 304 -14.08 -18.26 28.12
N PRO A 305 -14.79 -19.34 28.52
CA PRO A 305 -15.76 -20.00 27.64
C PRO A 305 -16.86 -19.06 27.11
N ASN A 306 -17.19 -18.00 27.85
CA ASN A 306 -18.21 -17.00 27.47
C ASN A 306 -17.65 -15.84 26.63
N THR A 307 -16.39 -15.96 26.19
CA THR A 307 -15.76 -14.93 25.37
C THR A 307 -16.40 -14.91 23.98
N PRO A 308 -16.69 -13.73 23.41
CA PRO A 308 -17.29 -13.64 22.09
C PRO A 308 -16.37 -14.24 21.01
N PRO A 309 -16.92 -14.90 19.98
CA PRO A 309 -16.17 -15.65 18.96
C PRO A 309 -15.08 -14.84 18.25
N GLU A 310 -15.26 -13.53 18.09
CA GLU A 310 -14.31 -12.63 17.44
C GLU A 310 -12.95 -12.58 18.16
N MET A 311 -12.92 -12.86 19.46
CA MET A 311 -11.64 -12.94 20.19
C MET A 311 -10.85 -14.20 19.83
N TYR A 312 -11.52 -15.30 19.50
CA TYR A 312 -10.89 -16.55 19.08
C TYR A 312 -10.32 -16.47 17.66
N GLN A 313 -10.93 -15.67 16.78
CA GLN A 313 -10.44 -15.43 15.41
C GLN A 313 -8.98 -14.96 15.37
N CYS A 314 -8.58 -14.13 16.32
CA CYS A 314 -7.19 -13.68 16.46
C CYS A 314 -6.22 -14.83 16.80
N MET A 315 -6.67 -15.81 17.59
CA MET A 315 -5.88 -16.99 17.95
C MET A 315 -5.75 -17.93 16.74
N TYR A 316 -6.86 -18.18 16.04
CA TYR A 316 -6.86 -18.99 14.83
C TYR A 316 -5.95 -18.41 13.74
N THR A 317 -5.95 -17.08 13.59
CA THR A 317 -5.02 -16.39 12.68
C THR A 317 -3.55 -16.64 13.07
N CYS A 318 -3.22 -16.62 14.36
CA CYS A 318 -1.87 -16.93 14.84
C CYS A 318 -1.48 -18.39 14.56
N ILE A 319 -2.40 -19.33 14.79
CA ILE A 319 -2.21 -20.77 14.54
C ILE A 319 -1.96 -21.04 13.05
N VAL A 320 -2.77 -20.48 12.16
CA VAL A 320 -2.54 -20.56 10.70
C VAL A 320 -1.17 -19.96 10.33
N THR A 321 -0.80 -18.83 10.92
CA THR A 321 0.50 -18.19 10.64
C THR A 321 1.68 -19.07 11.08
N LEU A 322 1.55 -19.81 12.18
CA LEU A 322 2.56 -20.80 12.63
C LEU A 322 2.69 -21.95 11.62
N MET A 323 1.57 -22.46 11.12
CA MET A 323 1.56 -23.50 10.09
C MET A 323 2.21 -23.03 8.79
N GLU A 324 1.83 -21.86 8.28
CA GLU A 324 2.44 -21.25 7.10
C GLU A 324 3.96 -20.99 7.27
N SER A 325 4.42 -20.83 8.51
CA SER A 325 5.84 -20.62 8.84
C SER A 325 6.60 -21.94 9.04
N GLY A 326 5.90 -23.08 9.04
CA GLY A 326 6.44 -24.44 9.14
C GLY A 326 6.42 -25.05 10.56
N ASP A 327 5.88 -24.37 11.58
CA ASP A 327 5.81 -24.89 12.96
C ASP A 327 4.42 -25.49 13.25
N VAL A 328 4.14 -26.63 12.61
CA VAL A 328 2.86 -27.33 12.71
C VAL A 328 2.64 -27.95 14.09
N LEU A 329 3.71 -28.37 14.77
CA LEU A 329 3.61 -28.97 16.10
C LEU A 329 3.11 -27.94 17.12
N ARG A 330 3.70 -26.75 17.16
CA ARG A 330 3.22 -25.71 18.06
C ARG A 330 1.83 -25.20 17.69
N ALA A 331 1.53 -25.11 16.40
CA ALA A 331 0.18 -24.78 15.95
C ALA A 331 -0.87 -25.76 16.52
N THR A 332 -0.50 -27.06 16.58
CA THR A 332 -1.34 -28.12 17.17
C THR A 332 -1.50 -27.93 18.67
N ASP A 333 -0.41 -27.71 19.40
CA ASP A 333 -0.44 -27.47 20.84
C ASP A 333 -1.30 -26.25 21.19
N TYR A 334 -1.14 -25.15 20.44
CA TYR A 334 -1.90 -23.92 20.66
C TYR A 334 -3.39 -24.10 20.36
N LEU A 335 -3.74 -24.82 19.28
CA LEU A 335 -5.15 -25.13 19.02
C LEU A 335 -5.75 -26.00 20.13
N GLN A 336 -4.97 -26.92 20.69
CA GLN A 336 -5.39 -27.75 21.81
C GLN A 336 -5.61 -26.94 23.08
N GLU A 337 -4.69 -26.05 23.41
CA GLU A 337 -4.84 -25.12 24.54
C GLU A 337 -6.10 -24.25 24.39
N VAL A 338 -6.40 -23.76 23.19
CA VAL A 338 -7.65 -23.03 22.91
C VAL A 338 -8.85 -23.91 23.24
N SER A 339 -8.94 -25.10 22.65
CA SER A 339 -10.02 -26.06 22.87
C SER A 339 -10.21 -26.37 24.36
N GLU A 340 -9.13 -26.70 25.07
CA GLU A 340 -9.17 -27.01 26.51
C GLU A 340 -9.68 -25.81 27.33
N ARG A 341 -9.24 -24.60 27.01
CA ARG A 341 -9.67 -23.37 27.70
C ARG A 341 -11.15 -23.05 27.49
N SER A 342 -11.71 -23.39 26.33
CA SER A 342 -13.13 -23.27 25.99
C SER A 342 -13.93 -24.54 26.23
N GLN A 343 -13.47 -25.42 27.14
CA GLN A 343 -14.20 -26.63 27.58
C GLN A 343 -14.41 -27.69 26.50
N GLY A 344 -13.43 -27.88 25.62
CA GLY A 344 -13.45 -28.87 24.55
C GLY A 344 -14.25 -28.43 23.31
N ILE A 345 -14.32 -27.12 23.07
CA ILE A 345 -15.03 -26.50 21.94
C ILE A 345 -14.09 -25.51 21.27
N LEU A 346 -14.19 -25.27 19.96
CA LEU A 346 -13.47 -24.20 19.26
C LEU A 346 -14.44 -23.11 18.77
N PRO A 347 -14.81 -22.11 19.60
CA PRO A 347 -15.87 -21.16 19.25
C PRO A 347 -15.58 -20.36 17.97
N GLY A 348 -16.49 -20.43 17.00
CA GLY A 348 -16.42 -19.63 15.77
C GLY A 348 -15.41 -20.14 14.74
N ILE A 349 -14.85 -21.34 14.90
CA ILE A 349 -13.95 -21.94 13.90
C ILE A 349 -14.67 -22.19 12.57
N SER A 350 -15.97 -22.44 12.59
CA SER A 350 -16.79 -22.65 11.39
C SER A 350 -16.90 -21.40 10.51
N GLU A 351 -16.81 -20.21 11.10
CA GLU A 351 -16.87 -18.90 10.42
C GLU A 351 -15.47 -18.33 10.12
N PHE A 352 -14.40 -19.04 10.48
CA PHE A 352 -13.05 -18.57 10.30
C PHE A 352 -12.63 -18.64 8.81
N LYS A 353 -12.22 -17.51 8.25
CA LYS A 353 -11.88 -17.35 6.83
C LYS A 353 -10.86 -18.37 6.33
N ASP A 354 -9.84 -18.67 7.12
CA ASP A 354 -8.70 -19.53 6.71
C ASP A 354 -8.83 -20.97 7.23
N VAL A 355 -10.05 -21.41 7.56
CA VAL A 355 -10.30 -22.76 8.12
C VAL A 355 -9.84 -23.89 7.19
N ASN A 356 -9.90 -23.69 5.87
CA ASN A 356 -9.43 -24.68 4.90
C ASN A 356 -7.93 -24.98 5.07
N THR A 357 -7.13 -23.97 5.42
CA THR A 357 -5.70 -24.15 5.73
C THR A 357 -5.48 -25.10 6.91
N LEU A 358 -6.41 -25.08 7.89
CA LEU A 358 -6.36 -26.00 9.04
C LEU A 358 -6.79 -27.41 8.64
N LEU A 359 -7.80 -27.53 7.79
CA LEU A 359 -8.35 -28.82 7.32
C LEU A 359 -7.41 -29.55 6.35
N GLU A 360 -6.71 -28.82 5.49
CA GLU A 360 -5.73 -29.36 4.53
C GLU A 360 -4.46 -29.88 5.21
N SER A 361 -4.22 -29.51 6.47
CA SER A 361 -3.09 -30.02 7.23
C SER A 361 -3.25 -31.50 7.57
N GLU A 362 -2.26 -32.29 7.17
CA GLU A 362 -2.20 -33.74 7.47
C GLU A 362 -2.24 -34.04 8.98
N VAL A 363 -1.77 -33.10 9.81
CA VAL A 363 -1.71 -33.26 11.27
C VAL A 363 -2.96 -32.71 11.94
N LEU A 364 -3.36 -31.48 11.59
CA LEU A 364 -4.43 -30.76 12.29
C LEU A 364 -5.82 -31.13 11.78
N GLY A 365 -5.97 -31.39 10.48
CA GLY A 365 -7.25 -31.76 9.87
C GLY A 365 -7.93 -32.94 10.57
N PRO A 366 -7.25 -34.06 10.84
CA PRO A 366 -7.81 -35.19 11.57
C PRO A 366 -8.15 -34.91 13.05
N LEU A 367 -7.51 -33.91 13.67
CA LEU A 367 -7.70 -33.56 15.08
C LEU A 367 -8.85 -32.57 15.28
N LEU A 368 -9.10 -31.71 14.30
CA LEU A 368 -10.06 -30.63 14.38
C LEU A 368 -11.49 -31.08 14.75
N PRO A 369 -12.05 -32.19 14.21
CA PRO A 369 -13.35 -32.72 14.62
C PRO A 369 -13.44 -33.05 16.12
N ARG A 370 -12.33 -33.51 16.71
CA ARG A 370 -12.27 -33.90 18.12
C ARG A 370 -12.20 -32.68 19.05
N MET A 371 -11.68 -31.57 18.55
CA MET A 371 -11.40 -30.34 19.32
C MET A 371 -12.50 -29.30 19.18
N ALA A 372 -13.18 -29.25 18.03
CA ALA A 372 -14.23 -28.27 17.76
C ALA A 372 -15.46 -28.44 18.66
N GLY A 373 -15.70 -29.66 19.16
CA GLY A 373 -16.93 -30.01 19.87
C GLY A 373 -18.08 -30.26 18.89
N GLU A 374 -19.06 -31.07 19.29
CA GLU A 374 -20.10 -31.61 18.39
C GLU A 374 -20.86 -30.53 17.61
N LYS A 375 -21.34 -29.48 18.30
CA LYS A 375 -22.15 -28.43 17.68
C LYS A 375 -21.37 -27.62 16.64
N GLU A 376 -20.14 -27.24 16.98
CA GLU A 376 -19.32 -26.42 16.10
C GLU A 376 -18.76 -27.25 14.94
N TYR A 377 -18.47 -28.54 15.19
CA TYR A 377 -18.09 -29.46 14.14
C TYR A 377 -19.21 -29.66 13.10
N LEU A 378 -20.47 -29.76 13.54
CA LEU A 378 -21.61 -29.80 12.61
C LEU A 378 -21.70 -28.53 11.75
N LYS A 379 -21.54 -27.35 12.36
CA LYS A 379 -21.48 -26.07 11.61
C LYS A 379 -20.30 -26.02 10.65
N LEU A 380 -19.16 -26.58 11.05
CA LEU A 380 -17.99 -26.66 10.19
C LEU A 380 -18.26 -27.55 8.97
N LEU A 381 -18.87 -28.72 9.17
CA LEU A 381 -19.27 -29.59 8.07
C LEU A 381 -20.27 -28.90 7.14
N GLU A 382 -21.25 -28.20 7.68
CA GLU A 382 -22.21 -27.40 6.91
C GLU A 382 -21.49 -26.31 6.09
N ALA A 383 -20.57 -25.56 6.70
CA ALA A 383 -19.77 -24.56 6.01
C ALA A 383 -18.91 -25.17 4.89
N GLN A 384 -18.31 -26.34 5.10
CA GLN A 384 -17.54 -27.05 4.08
C GLN A 384 -18.42 -27.61 2.96
N LEU A 385 -19.61 -28.12 3.28
CA LEU A 385 -20.59 -28.55 2.28
C LEU A 385 -21.00 -27.37 1.39
N ILE A 386 -21.32 -26.22 1.98
CA ILE A 386 -21.64 -25.00 1.23
C ILE A 386 -20.48 -24.59 0.30
N GLN A 387 -19.23 -24.71 0.75
CA GLN A 387 -18.07 -24.41 -0.11
C GLN A 387 -17.94 -25.40 -1.28
N ILE A 388 -18.15 -26.70 -1.04
CA ILE A 388 -18.12 -27.72 -2.08
C ILE A 388 -19.26 -27.50 -3.08
N GLU A 389 -20.47 -27.24 -2.59
CA GLU A 389 -21.64 -26.89 -3.39
C GLU A 389 -21.38 -25.67 -4.27
N ASN A 390 -20.84 -24.58 -3.70
CA ASN A 390 -20.45 -23.39 -4.47
C ASN A 390 -19.41 -23.69 -5.56
N LYS A 391 -18.41 -24.54 -5.28
CA LYS A 391 -17.41 -24.98 -6.28
C LYS A 391 -17.99 -25.88 -7.36
N MET A 392 -19.13 -26.53 -7.11
CA MET A 392 -19.90 -27.27 -8.10
C MET A 392 -20.96 -26.41 -8.80
N GLY A 393 -21.14 -25.15 -8.37
CA GLY A 393 -22.20 -24.26 -8.87
C GLY A 393 -23.61 -24.62 -8.39
N LEU A 394 -23.73 -25.38 -7.31
CA LEU A 394 -24.97 -25.90 -6.74
C LEU A 394 -25.27 -25.27 -5.39
N SER A 395 -26.53 -25.29 -4.96
CA SER A 395 -26.91 -24.94 -3.59
C SER A 395 -28.02 -25.84 -3.08
N TRP A 396 -28.02 -26.14 -1.79
CA TRP A 396 -29.11 -26.84 -1.12
C TRP A 396 -30.30 -25.91 -0.82
N ASP A 397 -31.48 -26.25 -1.33
CA ASP A 397 -32.75 -25.63 -0.93
C ASP A 397 -33.31 -26.36 0.29
N SER A 398 -33.29 -25.69 1.45
CA SER A 398 -33.78 -26.25 2.71
C SER A 398 -35.30 -26.41 2.77
N GLU A 399 -36.06 -25.64 1.99
CA GLU A 399 -37.53 -25.74 1.94
C GLU A 399 -37.95 -26.86 1.00
N GLY A 400 -37.31 -26.93 -0.16
CA GLY A 400 -37.54 -27.95 -1.18
C GLY A 400 -36.93 -29.32 -0.88
N LEU A 401 -35.89 -29.38 -0.04
CA LEU A 401 -35.07 -30.57 0.24
C LEU A 401 -34.41 -31.15 -1.02
N TYR A 402 -33.91 -30.28 -1.91
CA TYR A 402 -33.19 -30.66 -3.12
C TYR A 402 -32.06 -29.67 -3.45
N HIS A 403 -31.11 -30.10 -4.28
CA HIS A 403 -30.08 -29.24 -4.86
C HIS A 403 -30.62 -28.51 -6.08
N ILE A 404 -30.30 -27.22 -6.17
CA ILE A 404 -30.60 -26.35 -7.30
C ILE A 404 -29.32 -25.79 -7.91
N ASN A 405 -29.41 -25.32 -9.16
CA ASN A 405 -28.35 -24.51 -9.75
C ASN A 405 -28.31 -23.14 -9.08
N ILE A 406 -27.13 -22.66 -8.67
CA ILE A 406 -27.00 -21.31 -8.10
C ILE A 406 -27.42 -20.23 -9.11
N SER A 407 -27.11 -20.43 -10.39
CA SER A 407 -27.39 -19.45 -11.45
C SER A 407 -28.84 -19.54 -11.97
N ASP A 408 -29.51 -20.68 -11.76
CA ASP A 408 -30.93 -20.88 -12.09
C ASP A 408 -31.66 -21.60 -10.95
N PRO A 409 -32.26 -20.86 -9.99
CA PRO A 409 -32.97 -21.44 -8.86
C PRO A 409 -34.20 -22.28 -9.23
N HIS A 410 -34.67 -22.22 -10.48
CA HIS A 410 -35.77 -23.04 -10.98
C HIS A 410 -35.31 -24.40 -11.52
N SER A 411 -34.00 -24.59 -11.70
CA SER A 411 -33.40 -25.83 -12.15
C SER A 411 -33.08 -26.74 -10.97
N ILE A 412 -33.89 -27.79 -10.78
CA ILE A 412 -33.71 -28.81 -9.74
C ILE A 412 -32.76 -29.89 -10.27
N ILE A 413 -31.65 -30.11 -9.57
CA ILE A 413 -30.53 -30.96 -10.02
C ILE A 413 -30.48 -32.31 -9.28
N SER A 414 -31.18 -32.47 -8.16
CA SER A 414 -31.12 -33.69 -7.32
C SER A 414 -31.37 -35.02 -8.05
N GLU A 415 -32.07 -35.01 -9.18
CA GLU A 415 -32.38 -36.22 -9.96
C GLU A 415 -31.57 -36.34 -11.27
N THR A 416 -30.77 -35.33 -11.61
CA THR A 416 -29.92 -35.32 -12.80
C THR A 416 -28.49 -35.70 -12.44
N PRO A 417 -27.84 -36.61 -13.21
CA PRO A 417 -26.43 -36.90 -12.99
C PRO A 417 -25.59 -35.65 -13.28
N LEU A 418 -24.55 -35.41 -12.46
CA LEU A 418 -23.64 -34.27 -12.62
C LEU A 418 -22.91 -34.25 -13.97
N PHE A 419 -22.79 -35.41 -14.61
CA PHE A 419 -22.28 -35.56 -15.97
C PHE A 419 -23.28 -36.42 -16.75
N ASN A 420 -23.82 -35.89 -17.84
CA ASN A 420 -24.62 -36.69 -18.74
C ASN A 420 -23.71 -37.45 -19.73
N ILE A 421 -24.28 -38.39 -20.48
CA ILE A 421 -23.55 -39.21 -21.48
C ILE A 421 -22.99 -38.32 -22.61
N ASP A 422 -23.60 -37.16 -22.82
CA ASP A 422 -23.24 -36.19 -23.85
C ASP A 422 -22.09 -35.25 -23.41
N GLY A 423 -21.67 -35.32 -22.13
CA GLY A 423 -20.59 -34.53 -21.56
C GLY A 423 -21.03 -33.19 -20.96
N ASP A 424 -22.32 -32.86 -20.97
CA ASP A 424 -22.83 -31.69 -20.26
C ASP A 424 -22.81 -31.94 -18.74
N SER A 425 -22.41 -30.90 -18.04
CA SER A 425 -22.26 -30.91 -16.59
C SER A 425 -23.11 -29.81 -15.97
N THR A 426 -24.20 -30.18 -15.31
CA THR A 426 -25.12 -29.23 -14.67
C THR A 426 -24.46 -28.52 -13.50
N GLY A 427 -24.45 -27.19 -13.51
CA GLY A 427 -23.85 -26.35 -12.46
C GLY A 427 -22.43 -25.89 -12.77
N TYR A 428 -21.71 -26.54 -13.69
CA TYR A 428 -20.33 -26.15 -14.02
C TYR A 428 -20.27 -24.84 -14.82
N GLU A 429 -21.35 -24.51 -15.52
CA GLU A 429 -21.61 -23.23 -16.19
C GLU A 429 -21.91 -22.08 -15.22
N SER A 430 -22.05 -22.36 -13.92
CA SER A 430 -22.39 -21.35 -12.93
C SER A 430 -21.21 -20.42 -12.63
N THR A 431 -21.42 -19.12 -12.79
CA THR A 431 -20.45 -18.08 -12.40
C THR A 431 -20.04 -18.15 -10.92
N ALA A 432 -20.88 -18.72 -10.06
CA ALA A 432 -20.56 -18.93 -8.64
C ALA A 432 -19.36 -19.87 -8.45
N ARG A 433 -19.19 -20.87 -9.32
CA ARG A 433 -18.05 -21.78 -9.34
C ARG A 433 -16.76 -21.03 -9.65
N LEU A 434 -16.76 -20.17 -10.68
CA LEU A 434 -15.63 -19.30 -10.99
C LEU A 434 -15.21 -18.42 -9.79
N ILE A 435 -16.19 -17.78 -9.15
CA ILE A 435 -15.93 -16.91 -7.99
C ILE A 435 -15.36 -17.71 -6.81
N ALA A 436 -15.91 -18.89 -6.55
CA ALA A 436 -15.45 -19.77 -5.47
C ALA A 436 -14.01 -20.24 -5.71
N GLU A 437 -13.65 -20.61 -6.94
CA GLU A 437 -12.29 -21.03 -7.28
C GLU A 437 -11.29 -19.86 -7.24
N ILE A 438 -11.66 -18.66 -7.69
CA ILE A 438 -10.82 -17.47 -7.54
C ILE A 438 -10.54 -17.18 -6.06
N LYS A 439 -11.56 -17.24 -5.20
CA LYS A 439 -11.38 -17.01 -3.75
C LYS A 439 -10.48 -18.06 -3.10
N ALA A 440 -10.54 -19.31 -3.56
CA ALA A 440 -9.72 -20.41 -3.04
C ALA A 440 -8.27 -20.36 -3.54
N LEU A 441 -8.06 -20.13 -4.84
CA LEU A 441 -6.78 -20.31 -5.52
C LEU A 441 -6.08 -19.00 -5.89
N GLY A 442 -6.76 -17.86 -5.87
CA GLY A 442 -6.24 -16.60 -6.42
C GLY A 442 -5.03 -16.04 -5.67
N CYS A 443 -4.86 -16.39 -4.39
CA CYS A 443 -3.66 -16.04 -3.61
C CYS A 443 -2.54 -17.09 -3.72
N SER A 444 -2.75 -18.17 -4.48
CA SER A 444 -1.77 -19.23 -4.66
C SER A 444 -0.53 -18.71 -5.39
N ARG A 445 0.58 -19.39 -5.10
CA ARG A 445 1.88 -19.20 -5.76
C ARG A 445 2.15 -20.30 -6.78
N SER A 446 1.31 -21.33 -6.83
CA SER A 446 1.46 -22.40 -7.80
C SER A 446 0.98 -21.94 -9.17
N VAL A 447 1.84 -22.16 -10.16
CA VAL A 447 1.51 -21.98 -11.58
C VAL A 447 0.29 -22.81 -11.96
N THR A 448 0.13 -24.01 -11.41
CA THR A 448 -1.00 -24.90 -11.72
C THR A 448 -2.32 -24.35 -11.18
N ASP A 449 -2.30 -23.76 -9.99
CA ASP A 449 -3.53 -23.25 -9.36
C ASP A 449 -4.03 -21.99 -10.07
N LEU A 450 -3.10 -21.11 -10.46
CA LEU A 450 -3.45 -19.93 -11.26
C LEU A 450 -3.85 -20.31 -12.69
N GLY A 451 -3.24 -21.36 -13.26
CA GLY A 451 -3.62 -21.92 -14.56
C GLY A 451 -5.07 -22.40 -14.59
N LYS A 452 -5.53 -23.06 -13.52
CA LYS A 452 -6.95 -23.45 -13.38
C LYS A 452 -7.90 -22.25 -13.43
N ILE A 453 -7.53 -21.14 -12.77
CA ILE A 453 -8.34 -19.90 -12.84
C ILE A 453 -8.37 -19.39 -14.28
N ALA A 454 -7.24 -19.39 -14.98
CA ALA A 454 -7.17 -18.94 -16.38
C ALA A 454 -8.05 -19.78 -17.30
N GLU A 455 -8.02 -21.11 -17.17
CA GLU A 455 -8.88 -22.04 -17.92
C GLU A 455 -10.37 -21.76 -17.65
N MET A 456 -10.75 -21.54 -16.40
CA MET A 456 -12.14 -21.20 -16.05
C MET A 456 -12.59 -19.83 -16.61
N LEU A 457 -11.67 -18.87 -16.77
CA LEU A 457 -12.03 -17.59 -17.39
C LEU A 457 -12.39 -17.74 -18.87
N ASP A 458 -11.80 -18.71 -19.57
CA ASP A 458 -12.18 -19.07 -20.94
C ASP A 458 -13.54 -19.80 -20.97
N GLU A 459 -13.79 -20.71 -20.02
CA GLU A 459 -15.08 -21.41 -19.87
C GLU A 459 -16.27 -20.45 -19.69
N HIS A 460 -16.03 -19.32 -19.02
CA HIS A 460 -17.03 -18.31 -18.69
C HIS A 460 -16.98 -17.06 -19.60
N GLU A 461 -16.32 -17.13 -20.76
CA GLU A 461 -16.31 -16.00 -21.71
C GLU A 461 -17.74 -15.76 -22.25
N GLY A 462 -18.26 -14.54 -22.01
CA GLY A 462 -19.62 -14.13 -22.40
C GLY A 462 -20.58 -13.98 -21.23
N ASP A 463 -20.23 -14.47 -20.03
CA ASP A 463 -21.02 -14.27 -18.83
C ASP A 463 -21.01 -12.82 -18.33
N VAL A 464 -22.08 -12.43 -17.63
CA VAL A 464 -22.23 -11.10 -17.04
C VAL A 464 -22.42 -11.23 -15.54
N ILE A 465 -21.40 -10.86 -14.76
CA ILE A 465 -21.42 -10.97 -13.30
C ILE A 465 -21.67 -9.57 -12.70
N PRO A 466 -22.80 -9.33 -12.01
CA PRO A 466 -23.07 -8.03 -11.39
C PRO A 466 -22.02 -7.66 -10.32
N VAL A 467 -21.69 -6.38 -10.22
CA VAL A 467 -20.67 -5.87 -9.29
C VAL A 467 -21.22 -4.73 -8.44
N SER A 468 -20.92 -4.77 -7.14
CA SER A 468 -21.23 -3.70 -6.18
C SER A 468 -20.01 -2.84 -5.88
N LEU A 469 -20.13 -1.54 -6.16
CA LEU A 469 -19.07 -0.56 -5.95
C LEU A 469 -19.43 0.39 -4.78
N PRO A 470 -18.53 0.59 -3.80
CA PRO A 470 -18.81 1.47 -2.65
C PRO A 470 -19.11 2.93 -3.05
N SER A 471 -18.46 3.42 -4.10
CA SER A 471 -18.49 4.82 -4.53
C SER A 471 -19.71 5.21 -5.36
N THR A 472 -20.54 4.25 -5.76
CA THR A 472 -21.68 4.45 -6.67
C THR A 472 -23.03 4.12 -6.02
N LYS A 473 -23.05 3.84 -4.70
CA LYS A 473 -24.29 3.69 -3.94
C LYS A 473 -25.18 4.92 -4.10
N GLY A 474 -26.35 4.72 -4.70
CA GLY A 474 -27.33 5.78 -4.98
C GLY A 474 -27.21 6.46 -6.36
N GLN A 475 -26.31 5.99 -7.25
CA GLN A 475 -26.28 6.42 -8.65
C GLN A 475 -27.20 5.54 -9.53
N ASP A 476 -27.69 6.11 -10.63
CA ASP A 476 -28.51 5.44 -11.66
C ASP A 476 -27.64 4.64 -12.65
N VAL A 477 -26.56 4.03 -12.17
CA VAL A 477 -25.62 3.25 -12.98
C VAL A 477 -25.35 1.91 -12.30
N GLU A 478 -25.34 0.86 -13.11
CA GLU A 478 -25.00 -0.51 -12.71
C GLU A 478 -23.67 -0.91 -13.36
N TYR A 479 -22.94 -1.77 -12.68
CA TYR A 479 -21.65 -2.28 -13.15
C TYR A 479 -21.68 -3.80 -13.16
N ALA A 480 -21.01 -4.38 -14.13
CA ALA A 480 -20.82 -5.82 -14.23
C ALA A 480 -19.39 -6.15 -14.69
N TRP A 481 -18.91 -7.29 -14.23
CA TRP A 481 -17.69 -7.91 -14.70
C TRP A 481 -18.02 -8.91 -15.80
N PHE A 482 -17.26 -8.81 -16.89
CA PHE A 482 -17.24 -9.75 -18.00
C PHE A 482 -15.98 -10.60 -17.85
N PRO A 483 -16.08 -11.87 -17.40
CA PRO A 483 -14.97 -12.79 -17.33
C PRO A 483 -14.34 -12.94 -18.70
N ARG A 484 -13.02 -12.82 -18.74
CA ARG A 484 -12.25 -13.02 -19.96
C ARG A 484 -10.80 -13.30 -19.62
N TYR A 485 -10.29 -14.42 -20.13
CA TYR A 485 -8.87 -14.65 -20.11
C TYR A 485 -8.17 -13.70 -21.08
N SER A 486 -7.07 -13.12 -20.63
CA SER A 486 -6.21 -12.35 -21.53
C SER A 486 -4.78 -12.37 -21.03
N SER A 487 -3.87 -12.72 -21.93
CA SER A 487 -2.45 -12.59 -21.68
C SER A 487 -2.05 -11.12 -21.55
N PHE A 488 -1.14 -10.83 -20.62
CA PHE A 488 -0.57 -9.51 -20.50
C PHE A 488 0.46 -9.29 -21.62
N ARG A 489 0.13 -8.45 -22.61
CA ARG A 489 1.05 -8.12 -23.72
C ARG A 489 1.51 -6.68 -23.65
N ARG A 490 2.82 -6.48 -23.43
CA ARG A 490 3.44 -5.16 -23.48
C ARG A 490 3.37 -4.56 -24.89
N SER A 491 3.05 -3.26 -24.97
CA SER A 491 3.19 -2.49 -26.22
C SER A 491 4.62 -2.60 -26.77
N GLY A 492 4.77 -3.11 -27.99
CA GLY A 492 6.07 -3.30 -28.66
C GLY A 492 6.67 -4.71 -28.63
N ALA A 493 6.04 -5.69 -27.98
CA ALA A 493 6.42 -7.10 -28.10
C ALA A 493 5.92 -7.65 -29.45
N SER A 494 6.84 -8.16 -30.29
CA SER A 494 6.51 -8.71 -31.61
C SER A 494 5.48 -9.82 -31.49
N SER A 495 4.49 -9.81 -32.38
CA SER A 495 3.57 -10.93 -32.53
C SER A 495 4.30 -12.17 -33.03
N SER A 496 4.71 -13.06 -32.14
CA SER A 496 4.74 -14.47 -32.53
C SER A 496 3.29 -14.84 -32.78
N ALA A 497 3.02 -15.29 -34.00
CA ALA A 497 1.73 -15.80 -34.43
C ALA A 497 1.17 -16.78 -33.39
N GLU A 498 -0.14 -16.71 -33.19
CA GLU A 498 -0.95 -17.74 -32.53
C GLU A 498 -0.43 -19.11 -32.93
N ARG A 499 0.33 -19.73 -32.02
CA ARG A 499 0.81 -21.08 -32.20
C ARG A 499 -0.14 -21.92 -31.36
N GLU A 500 -1.09 -22.58 -32.03
CA GLU A 500 -1.88 -23.67 -31.45
C GLU A 500 -0.91 -24.68 -30.83
N GLY A 501 -0.83 -24.63 -29.51
CA GLY A 501 0.04 -25.42 -28.67
C GLY A 501 -0.04 -24.86 -27.27
N THR A 502 -0.15 -25.73 -26.27
CA THR A 502 -0.20 -25.38 -24.85
C THR A 502 1.10 -24.67 -24.48
N GLU A 503 1.14 -23.35 -24.63
CA GLU A 503 2.25 -22.56 -24.10
C GLU A 503 2.33 -22.82 -22.60
N PRO A 504 3.54 -23.07 -22.06
CA PRO A 504 3.67 -23.27 -20.63
C PRO A 504 3.20 -22.00 -19.92
N TRP A 505 2.50 -22.19 -18.80
CA TRP A 505 2.06 -21.08 -17.97
C TRP A 505 3.26 -20.23 -17.52
N THR A 506 3.31 -19.00 -18.01
CA THR A 506 4.26 -17.95 -17.62
C THR A 506 3.50 -16.81 -16.93
N PRO A 507 4.19 -15.90 -16.22
CA PRO A 507 3.52 -14.73 -15.63
C PRO A 507 2.73 -13.89 -16.65
N SER A 508 3.27 -13.70 -17.85
CA SER A 508 2.58 -13.06 -18.97
C SER A 508 1.29 -13.79 -19.38
N THR A 509 1.34 -15.11 -19.60
CA THR A 509 0.16 -15.86 -20.04
C THR A 509 -0.90 -15.91 -18.95
N LEU A 510 -0.50 -16.03 -17.68
CA LEU A 510 -1.42 -15.97 -16.53
C LEU A 510 -2.02 -14.56 -16.28
N GLY A 511 -1.67 -13.55 -17.08
CA GLY A 511 -2.18 -12.19 -16.91
C GLY A 511 -1.72 -11.52 -15.62
N LEU A 512 -0.50 -11.84 -15.15
CA LEU A 512 0.04 -11.31 -13.90
C LEU A 512 0.65 -9.94 -14.10
N VAL A 513 0.15 -8.99 -13.31
CA VAL A 513 0.39 -7.57 -13.50
C VAL A 513 0.75 -6.92 -12.17
N ARG A 514 1.71 -5.99 -12.24
CA ARG A 514 2.15 -5.17 -11.13
C ARG A 514 1.77 -3.71 -11.37
N VAL A 515 1.07 -3.10 -10.42
CA VAL A 515 0.69 -1.69 -10.46
C VAL A 515 1.54 -0.89 -9.45
N SER A 516 2.19 0.18 -9.89
CA SER A 516 3.09 0.98 -9.03
C SER A 516 3.10 2.48 -9.35
N CYS A 517 3.54 3.32 -8.41
CA CYS A 517 3.62 4.78 -8.62
C CYS A 517 4.90 5.27 -9.32
N ASN A 518 5.87 4.40 -9.64
CA ASN A 518 7.20 4.82 -10.10
C ASN A 518 7.68 4.00 -11.32
N SER A 519 8.24 4.68 -12.33
CA SER A 519 8.74 4.09 -13.58
C SER A 519 10.15 3.49 -13.48
N SER A 520 10.89 3.75 -12.39
CA SER A 520 12.34 3.52 -12.37
C SER A 520 12.77 2.07 -12.10
N GLY A 521 11.86 1.08 -12.18
CA GLY A 521 12.18 -0.33 -11.93
C GLY A 521 12.70 -0.64 -10.52
N SER A 522 12.68 0.30 -9.57
CA SER A 522 12.94 0.07 -8.14
C SER A 522 12.39 1.22 -7.26
N PRO A 523 12.05 0.98 -5.97
CA PRO A 523 11.86 -0.31 -5.31
C PRO A 523 10.37 -0.71 -5.18
N LEU A 524 10.18 -2.03 -5.13
CA LEU A 524 8.98 -2.86 -4.90
C LEU A 524 8.17 -2.54 -3.63
N GLU A 525 8.42 -1.39 -2.99
CA GLU A 525 7.96 -1.12 -1.63
C GLU A 525 6.44 -0.98 -1.52
N ARG A 526 5.78 -0.60 -2.62
CA ARG A 526 4.36 -0.20 -2.69
C ARG A 526 3.77 -0.56 -4.05
N SER A 527 3.79 -1.84 -4.41
CA SER A 527 3.14 -2.35 -5.62
C SER A 527 1.94 -3.21 -5.28
N ILE A 528 0.90 -3.13 -6.11
CA ILE A 528 -0.20 -4.09 -6.10
C ILE A 528 0.16 -5.19 -7.07
N HIS A 529 0.05 -6.44 -6.63
CA HIS A 529 0.33 -7.64 -7.42
C HIS A 529 -1.00 -8.31 -7.73
N VAL A 530 -1.37 -8.35 -9.00
CA VAL A 530 -2.71 -8.77 -9.42
C VAL A 530 -2.69 -9.80 -10.54
N MET A 531 -3.75 -10.60 -10.61
CA MET A 531 -4.09 -11.42 -11.77
C MET A 531 -5.25 -10.78 -12.52
N GLN A 532 -5.15 -10.64 -13.83
CA GLN A 532 -6.24 -10.16 -14.68
C GLN A 532 -7.34 -11.21 -14.80
N LEU A 533 -8.59 -10.77 -14.63
CA LEU A 533 -9.78 -11.63 -14.66
C LEU A 533 -10.82 -11.21 -15.71
N GLY A 534 -10.64 -10.08 -16.38
CA GLY A 534 -11.52 -9.63 -17.46
C GLY A 534 -11.76 -8.12 -17.47
N ARG A 535 -12.95 -7.71 -17.91
CA ARG A 535 -13.32 -6.29 -18.11
C ARG A 535 -14.50 -5.88 -17.26
N LEU A 536 -14.50 -4.61 -16.84
CA LEU A 536 -15.65 -4.01 -16.17
C LEU A 536 -16.49 -3.29 -17.22
N ALA A 537 -17.79 -3.48 -17.21
CA ALA A 537 -18.74 -2.73 -18.01
C ALA A 537 -19.73 -1.99 -17.11
N ARG A 538 -20.44 -1.03 -17.70
CA ARG A 538 -21.50 -0.27 -17.04
C ARG A 538 -22.73 -0.13 -17.92
N ARG A 539 -23.88 0.10 -17.30
CA ARG A 539 -25.12 0.49 -17.97
C ARG A 539 -25.93 1.45 -17.10
N ALA A 540 -26.82 2.22 -17.70
CA ALA A 540 -27.80 2.99 -16.94
C ALA A 540 -28.79 2.05 -16.25
N ARG A 541 -29.14 2.35 -15.00
CA ARG A 541 -30.16 1.60 -14.25
C ARG A 541 -31.54 1.92 -14.85
N CYS A 542 -32.28 0.89 -15.25
CA CYS A 542 -33.66 1.07 -15.71
C CYS A 542 -34.56 1.43 -14.51
N PRO A 543 -35.34 2.53 -14.56
CA PRO A 543 -36.37 2.78 -13.56
C PRO A 543 -37.44 1.70 -13.65
N HIS A 544 -37.91 1.23 -12.49
CA HIS A 544 -38.76 0.05 -12.29
C HIS A 544 -40.13 0.06 -13.03
N ASP A 545 -40.45 1.13 -13.76
CA ASP A 545 -41.72 1.37 -14.46
C ASP A 545 -41.60 1.36 -16.00
N GLN A 546 -40.46 0.98 -16.59
CA GLN A 546 -40.29 0.91 -18.04
C GLN A 546 -40.32 -0.52 -18.60
N ASP A 547 -40.90 -0.63 -19.79
CA ASP A 547 -41.06 -1.84 -20.60
C ASP A 547 -39.71 -2.57 -20.77
N PRO A 548 -39.59 -3.88 -20.48
CA PRO A 548 -38.35 -4.68 -20.60
C PRO A 548 -37.78 -4.76 -22.03
N THR A 549 -38.40 -4.12 -23.01
CA THR A 549 -37.96 -4.06 -24.40
C THR A 549 -36.80 -3.10 -24.66
N TYR A 550 -36.44 -2.23 -23.70
CA TYR A 550 -35.26 -1.35 -23.77
C TYR A 550 -34.19 -1.78 -22.76
N ASP A 551 -33.61 -2.96 -22.95
CA ASP A 551 -32.38 -3.32 -22.24
C ASP A 551 -31.23 -2.42 -22.73
N THR A 552 -30.80 -1.49 -21.88
CA THR A 552 -29.62 -0.66 -22.15
C THR A 552 -28.41 -1.57 -22.32
N LEU A 553 -27.75 -1.50 -23.49
CA LEU A 553 -26.54 -2.29 -23.79
C LEU A 553 -25.42 -1.99 -22.77
N TRP A 554 -24.68 -3.01 -22.39
CA TRP A 554 -23.49 -2.87 -21.58
C TRP A 554 -22.39 -2.13 -22.35
N GLU A 555 -21.88 -1.06 -21.76
CA GLU A 555 -20.72 -0.33 -22.28
C GLU A 555 -19.48 -0.77 -21.49
N GLU A 556 -18.51 -1.39 -22.17
CA GLU A 556 -17.21 -1.68 -21.57
C GLU A 556 -16.57 -0.39 -21.07
N THR A 557 -16.14 -0.42 -19.81
CA THR A 557 -15.32 0.64 -19.25
C THR A 557 -13.85 0.38 -19.58
N GLU A 558 -13.05 1.42 -19.48
CA GLU A 558 -11.58 1.35 -19.61
C GLU A 558 -10.92 0.72 -18.36
N HIS A 559 -11.67 -0.04 -17.54
CA HIS A 559 -11.19 -0.72 -16.34
C HIS A 559 -11.06 -2.23 -16.57
N MET A 560 -9.96 -2.76 -16.08
CA MET A 560 -9.65 -4.18 -15.98
C MET A 560 -10.10 -4.70 -14.61
N VAL A 561 -10.79 -5.83 -14.60
CA VAL A 561 -11.13 -6.54 -13.36
C VAL A 561 -9.97 -7.46 -13.01
N THR A 562 -9.54 -7.42 -11.74
CA THR A 562 -8.35 -8.14 -11.28
C THR A 562 -8.52 -8.68 -9.86
N TRP A 563 -7.76 -9.72 -9.53
CA TRP A 563 -7.63 -10.26 -8.18
C TRP A 563 -6.34 -9.79 -7.53
N ASP A 564 -6.44 -9.10 -6.39
CA ASP A 564 -5.29 -8.75 -5.55
C ASP A 564 -4.77 -10.01 -4.85
N ARG A 565 -3.62 -10.50 -5.33
CA ARG A 565 -3.01 -11.73 -4.85
C ARG A 565 -2.39 -11.58 -3.45
N VAL A 566 -2.16 -10.35 -3.00
CA VAL A 566 -1.61 -10.07 -1.68
C VAL A 566 -2.71 -10.15 -0.63
N TYR A 567 -3.84 -9.47 -0.83
CA TYR A 567 -4.90 -9.38 0.18
C TYR A 567 -6.12 -10.27 -0.08
N GLY A 568 -6.22 -10.89 -1.26
CA GLY A 568 -7.32 -11.76 -1.64
C GLY A 568 -8.64 -11.02 -1.78
N GLN A 569 -8.67 -10.04 -2.68
CA GLN A 569 -9.83 -9.18 -2.92
C GLN A 569 -9.94 -8.76 -4.39
N PHE A 570 -11.17 -8.53 -4.85
CA PHE A 570 -11.42 -8.02 -6.19
C PHE A 570 -11.15 -6.52 -6.29
N ILE A 571 -10.41 -6.12 -7.32
CA ILE A 571 -10.13 -4.72 -7.60
C ILE A 571 -10.29 -4.42 -9.10
N ALA A 572 -10.83 -3.24 -9.41
CA ALA A 572 -10.89 -2.70 -10.76
C ALA A 572 -9.75 -1.69 -10.96
N VAL A 573 -8.96 -1.86 -12.02
CA VAL A 573 -7.79 -1.02 -12.36
C VAL A 573 -8.04 -0.37 -13.72
N TYR A 574 -7.99 0.95 -13.79
CA TYR A 574 -8.08 1.69 -15.05
C TYR A 574 -6.84 1.42 -15.92
N VAL A 575 -7.04 1.14 -17.20
CA VAL A 575 -5.94 0.82 -18.13
C VAL A 575 -5.94 1.70 -19.38
N GLY A 576 -6.90 2.63 -19.50
CA GLY A 576 -7.05 3.49 -20.67
C GLY A 576 -7.83 2.85 -21.82
N PRO A 577 -7.95 3.55 -22.97
CA PRO A 577 -8.72 3.10 -24.11
C PRO A 577 -8.23 1.76 -24.67
N SER A 578 -9.19 0.92 -25.08
CA SER A 578 -9.09 -0.51 -25.32
C SER A 578 -8.44 -0.94 -26.65
N ASP A 579 -7.49 -0.17 -27.20
CA ASP A 579 -6.78 -0.52 -28.45
C ASP A 579 -5.69 -1.60 -28.27
N GLY A 580 -6.04 -2.68 -27.55
CA GLY A 580 -5.27 -3.93 -27.45
C GLY A 580 -3.98 -3.91 -26.64
N HIS A 581 -3.43 -2.72 -26.33
CA HIS A 581 -2.18 -2.58 -25.61
C HIS A 581 -2.34 -1.78 -24.33
N ILE A 582 -1.96 -2.36 -23.19
CA ILE A 582 -1.91 -1.63 -21.92
C ILE A 582 -0.75 -0.64 -22.00
N GLU A 583 -1.06 0.65 -21.91
CA GLU A 583 -0.04 1.68 -21.75
C GLU A 583 0.71 1.45 -20.44
N THR A 584 2.04 1.48 -20.49
CA THR A 584 2.87 1.28 -19.29
C THR A 584 2.72 2.41 -18.28
N ARG A 585 2.21 3.57 -18.70
CA ARG A 585 1.98 4.75 -17.86
C ARG A 585 0.56 5.25 -18.05
N ILE A 586 -0.25 5.15 -17.01
CA ILE A 586 -1.68 5.48 -17.05
C ILE A 586 -1.96 6.80 -16.37
N GLU A 587 -2.80 7.66 -16.96
CA GLU A 587 -3.27 8.90 -16.33
C GLU A 587 -4.48 8.64 -15.40
N SER A 588 -4.27 8.65 -14.08
CA SER A 588 -5.32 8.31 -13.10
C SER A 588 -6.54 9.25 -13.12
N ARG A 589 -6.35 10.51 -13.54
CA ARG A 589 -7.43 11.52 -13.55
C ARG A 589 -8.44 11.32 -14.65
N ALA A 590 -8.07 10.63 -15.73
CA ALA A 590 -8.97 10.35 -16.85
C ALA A 590 -10.06 9.35 -16.45
N ALA A 591 -9.77 8.45 -15.50
CA ALA A 591 -10.68 7.39 -15.06
C ALA A 591 -12.05 7.92 -14.62
N ARG A 592 -12.10 8.76 -13.58
CA ARG A 592 -13.37 9.22 -12.99
C ARG A 592 -14.23 10.01 -13.96
N ALA A 593 -13.60 10.81 -14.83
CA ALA A 593 -14.31 11.59 -15.83
C ALA A 593 -14.98 10.73 -16.90
N ARG A 594 -14.42 9.55 -17.21
CA ARG A 594 -14.90 8.67 -18.29
C ARG A 594 -15.81 7.56 -17.79
N SER A 595 -15.39 6.83 -16.75
CA SER A 595 -16.09 5.64 -16.26
C SER A 595 -17.02 5.90 -15.08
N GLY A 596 -16.88 7.04 -14.39
CA GLY A 596 -17.65 7.35 -13.16
C GLY A 596 -17.05 6.77 -11.88
N ILE A 597 -15.99 5.97 -11.97
CA ILE A 597 -15.31 5.32 -10.83
C ILE A 597 -13.85 5.76 -10.69
N GLU A 598 -13.25 5.53 -9.52
CA GLU A 598 -11.85 5.86 -9.27
C GLU A 598 -10.91 5.02 -10.14
N ALA A 599 -9.66 5.47 -10.30
CA ALA A 599 -8.69 4.78 -11.16
C ALA A 599 -8.37 3.37 -10.65
N ILE A 600 -8.36 3.16 -9.34
CA ILE A 600 -8.27 1.85 -8.72
C ILE A 600 -9.30 1.80 -7.61
N THR A 601 -10.18 0.80 -7.62
CA THR A 601 -11.20 0.63 -6.59
C THR A 601 -11.40 -0.84 -6.26
N ALA A 602 -11.53 -1.16 -4.97
CA ALA A 602 -12.04 -2.47 -4.56
C ALA A 602 -13.55 -2.52 -4.82
N PHE A 603 -14.05 -3.71 -5.12
CA PHE A 603 -15.48 -3.95 -5.30
C PHE A 603 -15.88 -5.29 -4.69
N SER A 604 -17.17 -5.49 -4.45
CA SER A 604 -17.72 -6.74 -3.95
C SER A 604 -18.71 -7.33 -4.95
N LEU A 605 -18.90 -8.64 -4.85
CA LEU A 605 -19.93 -9.35 -5.59
C LEU A 605 -21.22 -9.41 -4.76
N PRO A 606 -22.40 -9.61 -5.38
CA PRO A 606 -23.65 -9.78 -4.65
C PRO A 606 -23.54 -10.88 -3.59
N GLY A 607 -23.96 -10.58 -2.36
CA GLY A 607 -23.87 -11.52 -1.23
C GLY A 607 -22.54 -11.49 -0.45
N ASP A 608 -21.51 -10.83 -0.96
CA ASP A 608 -20.27 -10.64 -0.19
C ASP A 608 -20.44 -9.58 0.91
N THR A 609 -19.79 -9.81 2.06
CA THR A 609 -19.59 -8.75 3.05
C THR A 609 -18.73 -7.65 2.43
N GLU A 610 -19.07 -6.39 2.72
CA GLU A 610 -18.30 -5.26 2.17
C GLU A 610 -16.81 -5.45 2.46
N PRO A 611 -15.93 -5.15 1.48
CA PRO A 611 -14.50 -5.34 1.66
C PRO A 611 -14.07 -4.57 2.90
N VAL A 612 -13.58 -5.30 3.91
CA VAL A 612 -13.00 -4.70 5.11
C VAL A 612 -11.89 -3.78 4.63
N SER A 613 -12.02 -2.50 4.97
CA SER A 613 -11.15 -1.42 4.52
C SER A 613 -9.69 -1.62 4.96
N GLN A 614 -8.96 -2.50 4.28
CA GLN A 614 -7.51 -2.46 4.14
C GLN A 614 -7.11 -1.63 2.90
N GLY A 615 -8.02 -0.73 2.48
CA GLY A 615 -7.92 0.14 1.32
C GLY A 615 -6.88 1.25 1.41
N ASP A 616 -5.88 1.15 2.30
CA ASP A 616 -4.82 2.17 2.36
C ASP A 616 -3.98 2.12 1.08
N LEU A 617 -3.51 0.97 0.61
CA LEU A 617 -2.67 0.94 -0.61
C LEU A 617 -3.47 1.17 -1.90
N ILE A 618 -4.66 0.57 -2.02
CA ILE A 618 -5.55 0.73 -3.19
C ILE A 618 -5.94 2.18 -3.36
N SER A 619 -6.49 2.80 -2.30
CA SER A 619 -6.84 4.22 -2.35
C SER A 619 -5.60 5.09 -2.48
N PHE A 620 -4.47 4.68 -1.89
CA PHE A 620 -3.23 5.40 -2.03
C PHE A 620 -2.78 5.44 -3.48
N ILE A 621 -2.65 4.33 -4.20
CA ILE A 621 -2.19 4.32 -5.60
C ILE A 621 -3.27 4.91 -6.52
N GLY A 622 -4.53 4.51 -6.35
CA GLY A 622 -5.66 4.99 -7.15
C GLY A 622 -5.90 6.50 -7.06
N ASN A 623 -5.63 7.11 -5.89
CA ASN A 623 -5.77 8.55 -5.65
C ASN A 623 -4.42 9.30 -5.56
N ALA A 624 -3.29 8.62 -5.71
CA ALA A 624 -1.96 9.23 -5.73
C ALA A 624 -1.48 9.45 -7.16
N SER A 625 -0.97 10.66 -7.38
CA SER A 625 -0.26 11.06 -8.60
C SER A 625 -1.16 11.20 -9.82
N MET A 626 -0.74 12.04 -10.77
CA MET A 626 -1.39 12.14 -12.08
C MET A 626 -1.26 10.84 -12.88
N HIS A 627 -0.31 9.96 -12.51
CA HIS A 627 0.02 8.76 -13.24
C HIS A 627 0.44 7.61 -12.33
N TYR A 628 0.17 6.37 -12.75
CA TYR A 628 0.80 5.15 -12.22
C TYR A 628 1.27 4.29 -13.39
N TYR A 629 2.02 3.23 -13.08
CA TYR A 629 2.64 2.34 -14.05
C TYR A 629 2.09 0.94 -13.91
N ILE A 630 1.86 0.30 -15.05
CA ILE A 630 1.41 -1.08 -15.15
C ILE A 630 2.50 -1.87 -15.88
N GLU A 631 3.03 -2.88 -15.22
CA GLU A 631 4.11 -3.73 -15.72
C GLU A 631 3.77 -5.21 -15.51
N GLU A 632 4.43 -6.11 -16.23
CA GLU A 632 4.34 -7.53 -15.95
C GLU A 632 4.87 -7.80 -14.53
N ASP A 633 4.15 -8.62 -13.77
CA ASP A 633 4.64 -9.07 -12.47
C ASP A 633 5.50 -10.33 -12.67
N PRO A 634 6.84 -10.26 -12.48
CA PRO A 634 7.69 -11.43 -12.65
C PRO A 634 7.38 -12.56 -11.65
N SER A 635 6.68 -12.26 -10.54
CA SER A 635 6.21 -13.24 -9.54
C SER A 635 7.25 -14.34 -9.22
N PRO A 636 8.21 -14.07 -8.31
CA PRO A 636 9.41 -14.90 -8.12
C PRO A 636 9.13 -16.35 -7.73
N ASP A 637 7.97 -16.65 -7.15
CA ASP A 637 7.60 -17.98 -6.64
C ASP A 637 6.87 -18.86 -7.68
N LEU A 638 6.75 -18.42 -8.94
CA LEU A 638 6.19 -19.21 -10.05
C LEU A 638 7.26 -20.06 -10.78
N ILE A 639 8.45 -20.19 -10.19
CA ILE A 639 9.54 -20.99 -10.75
C ILE A 639 9.35 -22.44 -10.26
N TYR A 640 9.24 -23.36 -11.22
CA TYR A 640 9.08 -24.81 -11.05
C TYR A 640 10.12 -25.47 -10.16
#